data_AF-A0AAU0ZFA0-F1
#
_entry.id   AF-A0AAU0ZFA0-F1
#
_cell.length_a   1.000
_cell.length_b   1.000
_cell.length_c   1.000
_cell.angle_alpha   90.00
_cell.angle_beta   90.00
_cell.angle_gamma   90.00
#
_symmetry.space_group_name_H-M   'P 1'
#
loop_
_entity.id
_entity.type
_entity.pdbx_description
1 polymer ?
#
loop_
_entity_poly.entity_id
_entity_poly.type
_entity_poly.pdbx_seq_one_letter_code
_entity_poly.pdbx_strand_id
1 'polypeptide(L)'
;MPHHLPQLHRRRFLQAVGLTGAMAALPALTGTNSARAAGRSTTPPDDIAATYHRVLLDHTRWSETQWDAALGHYTAKDFGFAVVLGNAVLLTQGTYDGDRAGIDRGTLKARTLATIRHFAASNRLTGGTEWGRKLFFDTTFQSYFVLAARLLWDELDDTTRDRIDTITREQAAYTTSLGTGDDPDSGDWTPNGLKGGHVFDTKLEEMGLYAQTLAPALAWAPDDPRHGDWESGYGTWSRNEAGLPPADLANPALVDGVRVSRNTARNLYDTFIVENHGSFGPHYQEELWRTSGRNAAHFLTAGRPLPEVLTKQPNADPLWRTLLGVMSDAGEPLMPMVNDREHLYGRDVIPLAFFAQVVGDRAAARAEQALAERLEAYQKYPPEHRLAKFSGEPKYEPEARAELAISYLLHVWAAEAGRDPVRPYSAEELFAHASGVTDFGTGPGLVSHQTPAAWAGTVSKADFVKFAWQPGHDDWLFKLSGATPMFLPSSKGKVTRRAVRLYESLRDGFDGSASVLQLDGGYAGFATLPTGSVVYATSGTGAGEGHLEIHNLTMPGMAGLDGSRTYRFEEGSVSVRAQDGSGTAARVDKVDVPRTAVRHIRMLGVRPDPTYGYSLFALEVRDGADGADLARGAAATASSSETGKEPGLAVDGDQATRWAVSKADRPRADSWLAVDLGARHDIDQVTLRWEAAAGRAYRVQGSSDGKTWEDLTSWPEPDVSSRGGWLDVDGRAGLVVRGGKHPLAVYGDKIVAADGPAAPVIVEGFAGSSASALRAAARRPAPTAKADGVQVALTDGYLSQFNLSGKRVATTVHVPQPGDRRTVFQGDQSVTDDGVAYRADLDAAEAVLLAPRFSLAPLTGGRLPAGLRVRVVDGATLRLSGAACRVRVEAQGRHAVATVSRARETTLHLPGATAFPLDDHALGRTVFPTSPLPEGMSDPATAVDGDPGTSWRPGPGGRLVVDLGEEVALRTVEAQWTVGGAPAAEVELSTDGLDYRLAGRLDGKRPDRALSLGSATARYVAFKVTGERATDARLVRLSVR
;
A
#
# COMPACT_ATOMS: atom_id res chain seq x y z
N MET A 1 -27.83 -38.49 32.39
CA MET A 1 -28.58 -39.74 32.63
C MET A 1 -30.01 -39.54 32.11
N PRO A 2 -30.64 -40.51 31.43
CA PRO A 2 -30.11 -41.18 30.24
C PRO A 2 -31.11 -41.26 29.05
N HIS A 3 -30.53 -41.40 27.86
CA HIS A 3 -30.85 -42.39 26.80
C HIS A 3 -32.06 -42.26 25.84
N HIS A 4 -31.66 -42.16 24.55
CA HIS A 4 -32.02 -43.02 23.40
C HIS A 4 -33.19 -42.67 22.45
N LEU A 5 -32.77 -42.27 21.24
CA LEU A 5 -33.38 -42.47 19.90
C LEU A 5 -33.88 -43.92 19.67
N PRO A 6 -34.78 -44.19 18.68
CA PRO A 6 -34.34 -44.42 17.30
C PRO A 6 -35.26 -43.91 16.16
N GLN A 7 -34.64 -43.85 14.98
CA GLN A 7 -35.09 -43.42 13.66
C GLN A 7 -35.97 -44.45 12.90
N LEU A 8 -36.36 -44.04 11.67
CA LEU A 8 -36.69 -44.82 10.44
C LEU A 8 -38.20 -45.08 10.22
N HIS A 9 -38.81 -45.00 9.03
CA HIS A 9 -38.42 -44.61 7.67
C HIS A 9 -39.68 -44.60 6.76
N ARG A 10 -39.56 -43.94 5.60
CA ARG A 10 -40.11 -44.28 4.27
C ARG A 10 -41.64 -44.39 4.04
N ARG A 11 -42.10 -43.41 3.24
CA ARG A 11 -42.65 -43.55 1.87
C ARG A 11 -43.78 -44.58 1.61
N ARG A 12 -44.87 -43.99 1.09
CA ARG A 12 -45.92 -44.49 0.17
C ARG A 12 -47.21 -44.96 0.83
N PHE A 13 -48.29 -44.24 0.53
CA PHE A 13 -49.51 -44.88 0.05
C PHE A 13 -50.33 -43.96 -0.88
N LEU A 14 -50.90 -44.58 -1.91
CA LEU A 14 -51.62 -44.03 -3.06
C LEU A 14 -53.14 -43.97 -2.82
N GLN A 15 -53.78 -42.97 -3.46
CA GLN A 15 -55.06 -42.96 -4.22
C GLN A 15 -56.38 -43.52 -3.65
N ALA A 16 -57.43 -42.69 -3.68
CA ALA A 16 -58.59 -42.76 -4.62
C ALA A 16 -59.51 -41.52 -4.45
N VAL A 17 -59.72 -40.67 -5.49
CA VAL A 17 -60.93 -40.49 -6.37
C VAL A 17 -62.22 -40.05 -5.62
N GLY A 18 -62.95 -38.97 -5.98
CA GLY A 18 -62.82 -38.04 -7.11
C GLY A 18 -63.94 -36.96 -7.22
N LEU A 19 -63.93 -36.32 -8.40
CA LEU A 19 -64.98 -35.57 -9.12
C LEU A 19 -65.50 -34.21 -8.60
N THR A 20 -65.13 -33.13 -9.28
CA THR A 20 -66.02 -32.27 -10.12
C THR A 20 -65.17 -31.28 -10.92
N GLY A 21 -65.50 -31.07 -12.20
CA GLY A 21 -64.73 -30.24 -13.14
C GLY A 21 -65.37 -28.89 -13.42
N ALA A 22 -64.56 -27.95 -13.88
CA ALA A 22 -64.94 -26.87 -14.79
C ALA A 22 -63.68 -26.31 -15.47
N MET A 23 -63.70 -26.25 -16.80
CA MET A 23 -62.70 -25.58 -17.64
C MET A 23 -62.75 -24.06 -17.41
N ALA A 24 -61.59 -23.40 -17.39
CA ALA A 24 -61.47 -21.99 -17.74
C ALA A 24 -60.11 -21.68 -18.36
N ALA A 25 -60.18 -20.94 -19.46
CA ALA A 25 -59.15 -20.54 -20.40
C ALA A 25 -57.90 -19.86 -19.83
N LEU A 26 -56.76 -20.13 -20.48
CA LEU A 26 -55.58 -19.27 -20.53
C LEU A 26 -55.92 -17.94 -21.22
N PRO A 27 -55.45 -16.79 -20.71
CA PRO A 27 -55.13 -15.67 -21.55
C PRO A 27 -53.64 -15.69 -21.87
N ALA A 28 -53.32 -15.81 -23.16
CA ALA A 28 -52.09 -15.28 -23.70
C ALA A 28 -52.10 -13.76 -23.48
N LEU A 29 -51.06 -13.24 -22.81
CA LEU A 29 -50.79 -11.81 -22.74
C LEU A 29 -49.42 -11.58 -23.36
N THR A 30 -49.43 -11.33 -24.67
CA THR A 30 -48.50 -10.42 -25.32
C THR A 30 -48.64 -9.05 -24.66
N GLY A 31 -47.66 -8.69 -23.82
CA GLY A 31 -47.59 -7.38 -23.17
C GLY A 31 -46.17 -6.86 -23.29
N THR A 32 -46.01 -5.75 -24.00
CA THR A 32 -44.81 -4.95 -24.04
C THR A 32 -44.45 -4.53 -22.61
N ASN A 33 -43.31 -5.02 -22.09
CA ASN A 33 -42.77 -4.61 -20.80
C ASN A 33 -42.26 -3.17 -20.91
N SER A 34 -43.15 -2.20 -20.71
CA SER A 34 -42.76 -0.89 -20.20
C SER A 34 -42.65 -1.02 -18.69
N ALA A 35 -41.40 -1.08 -18.19
CA ALA A 35 -41.12 -1.09 -16.77
C ALA A 35 -41.70 0.19 -16.14
N ARG A 36 -42.71 0.02 -15.27
CA ARG A 36 -43.24 1.10 -14.43
C ARG A 36 -42.15 1.49 -13.43
N ALA A 37 -41.70 2.75 -13.51
CA ALA A 37 -40.80 3.35 -12.54
C ALA A 37 -41.37 3.20 -11.11
N ALA A 38 -40.66 2.45 -10.27
CA ALA A 38 -40.82 2.53 -8.82
C ALA A 38 -40.52 3.98 -8.38
N GLY A 39 -41.24 4.47 -7.36
CA GLY A 39 -41.13 5.85 -6.90
C GLY A 39 -39.70 6.21 -6.53
N ARG A 40 -39.10 7.18 -7.23
CA ARG A 40 -37.73 7.64 -7.02
C ARG A 40 -37.59 8.25 -5.62
N SER A 41 -36.64 7.74 -4.83
CA SER A 41 -36.32 8.30 -3.52
C SER A 41 -35.71 9.70 -3.67
N THR A 42 -36.23 10.67 -2.94
CA THR A 42 -35.72 12.05 -2.91
C THR A 42 -34.60 12.26 -1.90
N THR A 43 -34.32 11.26 -1.05
CA THR A 43 -33.31 11.32 0.01
C THR A 43 -32.25 10.24 -0.22
N PRO A 44 -30.95 10.56 -0.10
CA PRO A 44 -29.89 9.55 -0.12
C PRO A 44 -30.15 8.44 0.91
N PRO A 45 -29.79 7.18 0.61
CA PRO A 45 -30.09 6.04 1.48
C PRO A 45 -29.30 6.02 2.79
N ASP A 46 -28.13 6.66 2.83
CA ASP A 46 -27.25 6.76 4.00
C ASP A 46 -26.30 7.96 3.90
N ASP A 47 -25.47 8.17 4.94
CA ASP A 47 -24.56 9.30 5.07
C ASP A 47 -23.41 9.30 4.04
N ILE A 48 -22.94 8.12 3.61
CA ILE A 48 -21.90 7.99 2.59
C ILE A 48 -22.47 8.42 1.24
N ALA A 49 -23.62 7.88 0.85
CA ALA A 49 -24.33 8.28 -0.35
C ALA A 49 -24.70 9.77 -0.33
N ALA A 50 -25.09 10.31 0.84
CA ALA A 50 -25.33 11.75 1.00
C ALA A 50 -24.08 12.58 0.74
N THR A 51 -22.90 12.09 1.14
CA THR A 51 -21.61 12.73 0.90
C THR A 51 -21.24 12.69 -0.57
N TYR A 52 -21.34 11.54 -1.23
CA TYR A 52 -21.11 11.43 -2.69
C TYR A 52 -22.02 12.37 -3.49
N HIS A 53 -23.30 12.46 -3.14
CA HIS A 53 -24.24 13.38 -3.78
C HIS A 53 -23.82 14.86 -3.62
N ARG A 54 -23.38 15.26 -2.42
CA ARG A 54 -22.89 16.61 -2.13
C ARG A 54 -21.60 16.94 -2.90
N VAL A 55 -20.68 15.99 -2.98
CA VAL A 55 -19.42 16.12 -3.73
C VAL A 55 -19.69 16.21 -5.24
N LEU A 56 -20.66 15.45 -5.77
CA LEU A 56 -21.10 15.55 -7.17
C LEU A 56 -21.68 16.92 -7.49
N LEU A 57 -22.49 17.50 -6.59
CA LEU A 57 -23.02 18.86 -6.72
C LEU A 57 -21.87 19.88 -6.78
N ASP A 58 -20.94 19.85 -5.83
CA ASP A 58 -19.78 20.75 -5.84
C ASP A 58 -18.92 20.60 -7.10
N HIS A 59 -18.72 19.35 -7.56
CA HIS A 59 -17.94 19.05 -8.75
C HIS A 59 -18.59 19.59 -10.04
N THR A 60 -19.90 19.90 -10.01
CA THR A 60 -20.58 20.51 -11.16
C THR A 60 -19.94 21.85 -11.55
N ARG A 61 -19.37 22.60 -10.60
CA ARG A 61 -18.65 23.84 -10.88
C ARG A 61 -17.44 23.63 -11.80
N TRP A 62 -16.76 22.50 -11.66
CA TRP A 62 -15.70 22.09 -12.59
C TRP A 62 -16.28 21.50 -13.88
N SER A 63 -17.31 20.63 -13.81
CA SER A 63 -17.84 20.02 -15.04
C SER A 63 -18.43 21.05 -16.01
N GLU A 64 -19.03 22.13 -15.49
CA GLU A 64 -19.53 23.23 -16.33
C GLU A 64 -18.41 24.02 -17.02
N THR A 65 -17.15 23.92 -16.59
CA THR A 65 -16.03 24.49 -17.37
C THR A 65 -15.75 23.70 -18.64
N GLN A 66 -16.30 22.49 -18.77
CA GLN A 66 -16.21 21.67 -19.98
C GLN A 66 -17.32 22.01 -20.99
N TRP A 67 -18.31 22.84 -20.63
CA TRP A 67 -19.37 23.25 -21.54
C TRP A 67 -18.84 24.24 -22.59
N ASP A 68 -18.91 23.87 -23.86
CA ASP A 68 -18.61 24.79 -24.95
C ASP A 68 -19.92 25.44 -25.46
N ALA A 69 -20.09 26.72 -25.17
CA ALA A 69 -21.28 27.46 -25.56
C ALA A 69 -21.40 27.68 -27.08
N ALA A 70 -20.29 27.65 -27.82
CA ALA A 70 -20.31 27.79 -29.28
C ALA A 70 -20.71 26.48 -29.96
N LEU A 71 -20.30 25.35 -29.40
CA LEU A 71 -20.65 24.02 -29.91
C LEU A 71 -22.01 23.52 -29.39
N GLY A 72 -22.45 24.00 -28.23
CA GLY A 72 -23.72 23.60 -27.61
C GLY A 72 -23.70 22.21 -26.97
N HIS A 73 -22.52 21.74 -26.57
CA HIS A 73 -22.32 20.49 -25.84
C HIS A 73 -21.04 20.55 -24.99
N TYR A 74 -20.86 19.61 -24.07
CA TYR A 74 -19.59 19.44 -23.36
C TYR A 74 -18.47 18.96 -24.30
N THR A 75 -17.21 19.27 -24.01
CA THR A 75 -16.10 19.06 -24.95
C THR A 75 -15.73 17.58 -25.17
N ALA A 76 -15.27 17.23 -26.37
CA ALA A 76 -14.69 15.92 -26.67
C ALA A 76 -13.28 15.73 -26.07
N LYS A 77 -12.55 16.83 -25.89
CA LYS A 77 -11.20 16.82 -25.29
C LYS A 77 -11.24 16.13 -23.93
N ASP A 78 -10.30 15.20 -23.73
CA ASP A 78 -10.16 14.41 -22.50
C ASP A 78 -11.48 13.77 -22.03
N PHE A 79 -12.37 13.43 -22.98
CA PHE A 79 -13.69 12.89 -22.72
C PHE A 79 -14.56 13.77 -21.79
N GLY A 80 -14.42 15.10 -21.88
CA GLY A 80 -15.21 16.06 -21.09
C GLY A 80 -16.73 15.85 -21.21
N PHE A 81 -17.22 15.24 -22.30
CA PHE A 81 -18.62 14.87 -22.46
C PHE A 81 -19.11 13.76 -21.53
N ALA A 82 -18.22 12.95 -20.95
CA ALA A 82 -18.60 11.85 -20.06
C ALA A 82 -19.11 12.33 -18.68
N VAL A 83 -18.98 13.62 -18.36
CA VAL A 83 -19.54 14.23 -17.14
C VAL A 83 -21.06 14.06 -17.03
N VAL A 84 -21.72 13.70 -18.13
CA VAL A 84 -23.16 13.45 -18.22
C VAL A 84 -23.68 12.38 -17.28
N LEU A 85 -22.87 11.39 -16.86
CA LEU A 85 -23.32 10.38 -15.89
C LEU A 85 -23.57 10.99 -14.50
N GLY A 86 -22.61 11.76 -13.98
CA GLY A 86 -22.80 12.50 -12.73
C GLY A 86 -23.98 13.47 -12.81
N ASN A 87 -24.18 14.12 -13.96
CA ASN A 87 -25.34 14.98 -14.18
C ASN A 87 -26.65 14.17 -14.18
N ALA A 88 -26.69 13.03 -14.86
CA ALA A 88 -27.87 12.17 -14.89
C ALA A 88 -28.27 11.70 -13.49
N VAL A 89 -27.31 11.32 -12.65
CA VAL A 89 -27.55 11.00 -11.23
C VAL A 89 -28.16 12.19 -10.50
N LEU A 90 -27.56 13.38 -10.54
CA LEU A 90 -28.10 14.58 -9.88
C LEU A 90 -29.49 15.01 -10.41
N LEU A 91 -29.81 14.69 -11.66
CA LEU A 91 -31.09 15.03 -12.28
C LEU A 91 -32.20 14.02 -11.94
N THR A 92 -31.84 12.78 -11.60
CA THR A 92 -32.78 11.67 -11.40
C THR A 92 -32.88 11.20 -9.95
N GLN A 93 -31.87 11.45 -9.13
CA GLN A 93 -31.73 10.98 -7.76
C GLN A 93 -31.53 12.14 -6.79
N GLY A 94 -31.89 11.91 -5.52
CA GLY A 94 -31.63 12.87 -4.44
C GLY A 94 -32.34 14.22 -4.60
N THR A 95 -31.91 15.21 -3.81
CA THR A 95 -32.42 16.58 -3.86
C THR A 95 -31.39 17.50 -4.51
N TYR A 96 -31.76 18.13 -5.63
CA TYR A 96 -30.88 19.02 -6.38
C TYR A 96 -30.74 20.40 -5.72
N ASP A 97 -29.50 20.82 -5.46
CA ASP A 97 -29.14 22.14 -4.92
C ASP A 97 -28.38 22.95 -5.98
N GLY A 98 -29.07 23.93 -6.58
CA GLY A 98 -28.50 24.77 -7.65
C GLY A 98 -27.46 25.78 -7.15
N ASP A 99 -27.56 26.21 -5.89
CA ASP A 99 -26.60 27.15 -5.30
C ASP A 99 -25.26 26.44 -5.07
N ARG A 100 -25.30 25.21 -4.56
CA ARG A 100 -24.11 24.37 -4.43
C ARG A 100 -23.51 24.04 -5.80
N ALA A 101 -24.34 23.59 -6.74
CA ALA A 101 -23.91 23.21 -8.09
C ALA A 101 -23.38 24.38 -8.94
N GLY A 102 -23.77 25.61 -8.63
CA GLY A 102 -23.41 26.80 -9.41
C GLY A 102 -24.17 26.92 -10.75
N ILE A 103 -25.24 26.15 -10.94
CA ILE A 103 -26.08 26.13 -12.13
C ILE A 103 -27.50 25.67 -11.76
N ASP A 104 -28.54 26.17 -12.43
CA ASP A 104 -29.90 25.70 -12.18
C ASP A 104 -30.17 24.34 -12.84
N ARG A 105 -31.12 23.59 -12.25
CA ARG A 105 -31.46 22.23 -12.67
C ARG A 105 -31.91 22.14 -14.13
N GLY A 106 -32.66 23.14 -14.60
CA GLY A 106 -33.22 23.16 -15.95
C GLY A 106 -32.12 23.32 -17.00
N THR A 107 -31.21 24.26 -16.77
CA THR A 107 -30.05 24.47 -17.65
C THR A 107 -29.14 23.25 -17.65
N LEU A 108 -28.80 22.67 -16.49
CA LEU A 108 -28.00 21.45 -16.42
C LEU A 108 -28.63 20.30 -17.22
N LYS A 109 -29.95 20.11 -17.08
CA LYS A 109 -30.72 19.10 -17.83
C LYS A 109 -30.63 19.35 -19.34
N ALA A 110 -30.87 20.59 -19.79
CA ALA A 110 -30.82 20.94 -21.21
C ALA A 110 -29.43 20.67 -21.83
N ARG A 111 -28.36 21.10 -21.15
CA ARG A 111 -26.96 20.87 -21.58
C ARG A 111 -26.59 19.39 -21.63
N THR A 112 -27.03 18.63 -20.63
CA THR A 112 -26.80 17.18 -20.54
C THR A 112 -27.50 16.44 -21.70
N LEU A 113 -28.77 16.73 -21.97
CA LEU A 113 -29.50 16.12 -23.07
C LEU A 113 -28.92 16.52 -24.44
N ALA A 114 -28.52 17.79 -24.63
CA ALA A 114 -27.87 18.24 -25.87
C ALA A 114 -26.56 17.46 -26.13
N THR A 115 -25.75 17.27 -25.09
CA THR A 115 -24.51 16.50 -25.17
C THR A 115 -24.78 15.04 -25.51
N ILE A 116 -25.76 14.39 -24.86
CA ILE A 116 -26.13 13.00 -25.18
C ILE A 116 -26.57 12.87 -26.64
N ARG A 117 -27.40 13.79 -27.14
CA ARG A 117 -27.84 13.78 -28.56
C ARG A 117 -26.66 13.89 -29.52
N HIS A 118 -25.74 14.82 -29.26
CA HIS A 118 -24.56 15.05 -30.11
C HIS A 118 -23.65 13.82 -30.13
N PHE A 119 -23.18 13.36 -28.97
CA PHE A 119 -22.22 12.26 -28.89
C PHE A 119 -22.84 10.90 -29.25
N ALA A 120 -24.15 10.71 -29.09
CA ALA A 120 -24.82 9.54 -29.66
C ALA A 120 -24.81 9.56 -31.20
N ALA A 121 -24.90 10.75 -31.83
CA ALA A 121 -24.85 10.92 -33.28
C ALA A 121 -23.43 10.84 -33.86
N SER A 122 -22.45 11.36 -33.12
CA SER A 122 -21.07 11.48 -33.58
C SER A 122 -20.22 10.24 -33.32
N ASN A 123 -20.77 9.23 -32.64
CA ASN A 123 -20.10 7.95 -32.40
C ASN A 123 -19.94 7.14 -33.70
N ARG A 124 -18.74 6.58 -33.92
CA ARG A 124 -18.37 5.80 -35.12
C ARG A 124 -19.25 4.57 -35.37
N LEU A 125 -19.79 3.96 -34.33
CA LEU A 125 -20.70 2.81 -34.45
C LEU A 125 -22.09 3.19 -34.97
N THR A 126 -22.42 4.49 -34.96
CA THR A 126 -23.70 5.03 -35.46
C THR A 126 -23.55 5.77 -36.79
N GLY A 127 -22.37 5.69 -37.42
CA GLY A 127 -22.03 6.40 -38.65
C GLY A 127 -21.36 7.76 -38.45
N GLY A 128 -21.06 8.15 -37.21
CA GLY A 128 -20.28 9.36 -36.91
C GLY A 128 -18.77 9.16 -37.07
N THR A 129 -17.99 10.17 -36.68
CA THR A 129 -16.51 10.17 -36.87
C THR A 129 -15.72 10.59 -35.64
N GLU A 130 -16.37 11.11 -34.59
CA GLU A 130 -15.67 11.79 -33.49
C GLU A 130 -15.05 10.82 -32.48
N TRP A 131 -15.78 9.79 -32.06
CA TRP A 131 -15.38 8.88 -30.97
C TRP A 131 -16.03 7.49 -31.10
N GLY A 132 -15.61 6.53 -30.27
CA GLY A 132 -16.18 5.18 -30.19
C GLY A 132 -15.48 4.16 -31.09
N ARG A 133 -15.91 2.90 -31.00
CA ARG A 133 -15.35 1.71 -31.66
C ARG A 133 -13.98 1.25 -31.13
N LYS A 134 -13.16 2.11 -30.52
CA LYS A 134 -11.87 1.74 -29.90
C LYS A 134 -12.08 1.08 -28.52
N LEU A 135 -11.21 0.17 -28.10
CA LEU A 135 -11.25 -0.40 -26.75
C LEU A 135 -10.66 0.55 -25.70
N PHE A 136 -9.37 0.84 -25.79
CA PHE A 136 -8.65 1.62 -24.78
C PHE A 136 -9.19 3.05 -24.68
N PHE A 137 -9.51 3.48 -23.46
CA PHE A 137 -10.29 4.68 -23.08
C PHE A 137 -11.75 4.73 -23.57
N ASP A 138 -11.99 4.56 -24.86
CA ASP A 138 -13.31 4.80 -25.47
C ASP A 138 -14.42 3.97 -24.81
N THR A 139 -14.16 2.69 -24.51
CA THR A 139 -15.18 1.81 -23.93
C THR A 139 -15.54 2.11 -22.48
N THR A 140 -14.58 2.58 -21.68
CA THR A 140 -14.84 3.04 -20.31
C THR A 140 -15.79 4.23 -20.33
N PHE A 141 -15.48 5.25 -21.14
CA PHE A 141 -16.37 6.42 -21.26
C PHE A 141 -17.69 6.08 -21.96
N GLN A 142 -17.68 5.13 -22.89
CA GLN A 142 -18.91 4.64 -23.51
C GLN A 142 -19.84 3.94 -22.51
N SER A 143 -19.29 3.15 -21.58
CA SER A 143 -20.06 2.55 -20.48
C SER A 143 -20.77 3.63 -19.67
N TYR A 144 -20.05 4.66 -19.24
CA TYR A 144 -20.63 5.79 -18.50
C TYR A 144 -21.69 6.55 -19.31
N PHE A 145 -21.42 6.79 -20.59
CA PHE A 145 -22.31 7.50 -21.49
C PHE A 145 -23.63 6.74 -21.71
N VAL A 146 -23.56 5.43 -21.97
CA VAL A 146 -24.73 4.56 -22.12
C VAL A 146 -25.54 4.52 -20.83
N LEU A 147 -24.86 4.39 -19.68
CA LEU A 147 -25.54 4.40 -18.38
C LEU A 147 -26.27 5.72 -18.12
N ALA A 148 -25.65 6.86 -18.43
CA ALA A 148 -26.27 8.18 -18.31
C ALA A 148 -27.53 8.30 -19.18
N ALA A 149 -27.45 7.83 -20.43
CA ALA A 149 -28.59 7.82 -21.34
C ALA A 149 -29.74 6.93 -20.84
N ARG A 150 -29.43 5.77 -20.22
CA ARG A 150 -30.42 4.87 -19.63
C ARG A 150 -31.11 5.47 -18.41
N LEU A 151 -30.40 6.23 -17.57
CA LEU A 151 -31.02 6.95 -16.44
C LEU A 151 -31.98 8.06 -16.90
N LEU A 152 -31.68 8.68 -18.06
CA LEU A 152 -32.48 9.74 -18.67
C LEU A 152 -33.36 9.24 -19.82
N TRP A 153 -33.62 7.92 -19.91
CA TRP A 153 -34.17 7.28 -21.11
C TRP A 153 -35.49 7.90 -21.59
N ASP A 154 -36.38 8.25 -20.67
CA ASP A 154 -37.70 8.83 -20.97
C ASP A 154 -37.63 10.28 -21.49
N GLU A 155 -36.47 10.93 -21.38
CA GLU A 155 -36.23 12.31 -21.82
C GLU A 155 -35.55 12.39 -23.20
N LEU A 156 -35.19 11.24 -23.76
CA LEU A 156 -34.51 11.12 -25.07
C LEU A 156 -35.53 10.90 -26.19
N ASP A 157 -35.27 11.51 -27.34
CA ASP A 157 -36.01 11.23 -28.58
C ASP A 157 -35.68 9.85 -29.15
N ASP A 158 -36.58 9.32 -29.99
CA ASP A 158 -36.47 7.98 -30.58
C ASP A 158 -35.15 7.79 -31.33
N THR A 159 -34.73 8.79 -32.11
CA THR A 159 -33.46 8.74 -32.86
C THR A 159 -32.26 8.59 -31.94
N THR A 160 -32.24 9.31 -30.81
CA THR A 160 -31.16 9.19 -29.84
C THR A 160 -31.20 7.84 -29.13
N ARG A 161 -32.39 7.34 -28.77
CA ARG A 161 -32.55 6.00 -28.19
C ARG A 161 -32.05 4.90 -29.11
N ASP A 162 -32.39 4.95 -30.39
CA ASP A 162 -31.93 4.00 -31.41
C ASP A 162 -30.40 4.02 -31.55
N ARG A 163 -29.79 5.20 -31.48
CA ARG A 163 -28.33 5.36 -31.50
C ARG A 163 -27.66 4.76 -30.26
N ILE A 164 -28.20 4.98 -29.07
CA ILE A 164 -27.68 4.37 -27.83
C ILE A 164 -27.76 2.85 -27.88
N ASP A 165 -28.89 2.30 -28.35
CA ASP A 165 -29.06 0.87 -28.57
C ASP A 165 -28.04 0.32 -29.58
N THR A 166 -27.78 1.07 -30.65
CA THR A 166 -26.77 0.71 -31.67
C THR A 166 -25.36 0.73 -31.10
N ILE A 167 -24.96 1.78 -30.38
CA ILE A 167 -23.66 1.87 -29.68
C ILE A 167 -23.47 0.65 -28.76
N THR A 168 -24.51 0.30 -28.01
CA THR A 168 -24.50 -0.83 -27.06
C THR A 168 -24.23 -2.16 -27.78
N ARG A 169 -24.99 -2.49 -28.82
CA ARG A 169 -24.86 -3.77 -29.54
C ARG A 169 -23.60 -3.86 -30.39
N GLU A 170 -23.27 -2.79 -31.11
CA GLU A 170 -22.20 -2.83 -32.10
C GLU A 170 -20.81 -2.70 -31.47
N GLN A 171 -20.68 -2.10 -30.27
CA GLN A 171 -19.42 -2.16 -29.53
C GLN A 171 -19.13 -3.59 -29.04
N ALA A 172 -20.13 -4.29 -28.51
CA ALA A 172 -19.97 -5.68 -28.10
C ALA A 172 -19.63 -6.58 -29.29
N ALA A 173 -20.32 -6.39 -30.43
CA ALA A 173 -20.00 -7.09 -31.67
C ALA A 173 -18.58 -6.81 -32.16
N TYR A 174 -18.12 -5.56 -32.07
CA TYR A 174 -16.74 -5.20 -32.39
C TYR A 174 -15.75 -5.94 -31.48
N THR A 175 -15.92 -5.89 -30.16
CA THR A 175 -15.02 -6.60 -29.23
C THR A 175 -15.02 -8.09 -29.48
N THR A 176 -16.18 -8.72 -29.70
CA THR A 176 -16.25 -10.15 -30.02
C THR A 176 -15.53 -10.48 -31.33
N SER A 177 -15.56 -9.59 -32.32
CA SER A 177 -14.85 -9.79 -33.59
C SER A 177 -13.32 -9.80 -33.46
N LEU A 178 -12.77 -9.19 -32.40
CA LEU A 178 -11.34 -9.25 -32.08
C LEU A 178 -10.93 -10.61 -31.49
N GLY A 179 -11.89 -11.38 -30.96
CA GLY A 179 -11.61 -12.63 -30.27
C GLY A 179 -10.71 -12.41 -29.06
N THR A 180 -9.50 -12.97 -29.11
CA THR A 180 -8.44 -12.77 -28.11
C THR A 180 -7.24 -11.98 -28.65
N GLY A 181 -7.36 -11.40 -29.85
CA GLY A 181 -6.33 -10.57 -30.45
C GLY A 181 -6.44 -9.12 -30.05
N ASP A 182 -5.42 -8.33 -30.40
CA ASP A 182 -5.30 -6.90 -30.08
C ASP A 182 -6.32 -6.05 -30.84
N ASP A 183 -6.70 -4.91 -30.26
CA ASP A 183 -7.49 -3.90 -30.95
C ASP A 183 -6.57 -3.00 -31.81
N PRO A 184 -6.70 -3.03 -33.15
CA PRO A 184 -5.87 -2.21 -34.02
C PRO A 184 -6.06 -0.70 -33.81
N ASP A 185 -7.19 -0.27 -33.22
CA ASP A 185 -7.45 1.14 -32.93
C ASP A 185 -6.87 1.58 -31.56
N SER A 186 -6.38 0.63 -30.74
CA SER A 186 -5.81 0.86 -29.41
C SER A 186 -4.28 0.99 -29.37
N GLY A 187 -3.62 0.95 -30.53
CA GLY A 187 -2.18 1.22 -30.63
C GLY A 187 -1.33 0.06 -30.08
N ASP A 188 -0.44 0.35 -29.12
CA ASP A 188 0.43 -0.62 -28.45
C ASP A 188 -0.23 -1.30 -27.23
N TRP A 189 -1.45 -0.90 -26.88
CA TRP A 189 -2.24 -1.52 -25.84
C TRP A 189 -2.68 -2.93 -26.25
N THR A 190 -2.36 -3.94 -25.45
CA THR A 190 -2.64 -5.35 -25.75
C THR A 190 -2.94 -6.15 -24.47
N PRO A 191 -3.91 -7.08 -24.51
CA PRO A 191 -4.15 -8.04 -23.43
C PRO A 191 -3.15 -9.21 -23.44
N ASN A 192 -2.29 -9.34 -24.46
CA ASN A 192 -1.49 -10.55 -24.74
C ASN A 192 -2.35 -11.84 -24.84
N GLY A 193 -3.55 -11.71 -25.42
CA GLY A 193 -4.57 -12.75 -25.44
C GLY A 193 -4.95 -13.26 -24.05
N LEU A 194 -5.25 -14.55 -23.92
CA LEU A 194 -5.61 -15.19 -22.64
C LEU A 194 -4.42 -15.74 -21.86
N LYS A 195 -3.19 -15.40 -22.27
CA LYS A 195 -1.98 -15.71 -21.49
C LYS A 195 -1.71 -14.63 -20.46
N GLY A 196 -1.99 -13.37 -20.81
CA GLY A 196 -1.75 -12.20 -19.98
C GLY A 196 -0.26 -11.91 -19.77
N GLY A 197 0.05 -11.34 -18.61
CA GLY A 197 1.40 -10.99 -18.16
C GLY A 197 1.37 -10.70 -16.67
N HIS A 198 2.45 -11.00 -15.94
CA HIS A 198 2.53 -10.77 -14.48
C HIS A 198 3.83 -10.09 -14.04
N VAL A 199 4.82 -9.95 -14.92
CA VAL A 199 6.11 -9.32 -14.62
C VAL A 199 6.18 -8.03 -15.40
N PHE A 200 6.52 -6.93 -14.73
CA PHE A 200 6.54 -5.57 -15.24
C PHE A 200 5.19 -5.00 -15.69
N ASP A 201 4.32 -5.78 -16.31
CA ASP A 201 3.12 -5.26 -16.97
C ASP A 201 1.99 -6.28 -16.88
N THR A 202 1.25 -6.24 -15.77
CA THR A 202 0.15 -7.17 -15.53
C THR A 202 -1.02 -6.89 -16.45
N LYS A 203 -1.57 -7.93 -17.09
CA LYS A 203 -2.69 -7.80 -18.05
C LYS A 203 -4.08 -7.93 -17.46
N LEU A 204 -4.22 -7.64 -16.17
CA LEU A 204 -5.49 -7.69 -15.45
C LEU A 204 -6.43 -6.59 -15.92
N GLU A 205 -5.95 -5.34 -16.01
CA GLU A 205 -6.74 -4.18 -16.48
C GLU A 205 -7.23 -4.40 -17.91
N GLU A 206 -6.39 -4.95 -18.79
CA GLU A 206 -6.74 -5.17 -20.18
C GLU A 206 -7.79 -6.27 -20.36
N MET A 207 -7.70 -7.35 -19.60
CA MET A 207 -8.74 -8.38 -19.58
C MET A 207 -10.06 -7.83 -19.04
N GLY A 208 -10.00 -7.00 -17.99
CA GLY A 208 -11.16 -6.28 -17.46
C GLY A 208 -11.81 -5.38 -18.51
N LEU A 209 -11.01 -4.65 -19.31
CA LEU A 209 -11.52 -3.82 -20.40
C LEU A 209 -12.25 -4.63 -21.48
N TYR A 210 -11.77 -5.82 -21.86
CA TYR A 210 -12.51 -6.69 -22.79
C TYR A 210 -13.83 -7.19 -22.20
N ALA A 211 -13.87 -7.52 -20.90
CA ALA A 211 -15.12 -7.87 -20.23
C ALA A 211 -16.07 -6.66 -20.18
N GLN A 212 -15.55 -5.48 -19.87
CA GLN A 212 -16.31 -4.26 -19.70
C GLN A 212 -17.14 -3.87 -20.93
N THR A 213 -16.60 -4.09 -22.13
CA THR A 213 -17.30 -3.71 -23.36
C THR A 213 -18.54 -4.56 -23.64
N LEU A 214 -18.60 -5.78 -23.09
CA LEU A 214 -19.66 -6.74 -23.33
C LEU A 214 -20.83 -6.55 -22.33
N ALA A 215 -20.54 -6.05 -21.12
CA ALA A 215 -21.52 -5.91 -20.05
C ALA A 215 -22.77 -5.05 -20.44
N PRO A 216 -22.65 -3.89 -21.12
CA PRO A 216 -23.82 -3.14 -21.55
C PRO A 216 -24.73 -3.94 -22.50
N ALA A 217 -24.17 -4.69 -23.44
CA ALA A 217 -24.96 -5.47 -24.39
C ALA A 217 -25.68 -6.65 -23.70
N LEU A 218 -25.00 -7.32 -22.77
CA LEU A 218 -25.61 -8.36 -21.94
C LEU A 218 -26.77 -7.84 -21.07
N ALA A 219 -26.64 -6.63 -20.52
CA ALA A 219 -27.69 -6.05 -19.70
C ALA A 219 -28.89 -5.56 -20.52
N TRP A 220 -28.65 -4.93 -21.67
CA TRP A 220 -29.65 -4.15 -22.39
C TRP A 220 -30.12 -4.75 -23.72
N ALA A 221 -29.45 -5.76 -24.26
CA ALA A 221 -29.80 -6.43 -25.52
C ALA A 221 -29.91 -7.97 -25.39
N PRO A 222 -30.71 -8.48 -24.44
CA PRO A 222 -30.83 -9.92 -24.15
C PRO A 222 -31.41 -10.74 -25.32
N ASP A 223 -32.18 -10.10 -26.19
CA ASP A 223 -32.86 -10.75 -27.31
C ASP A 223 -32.04 -10.69 -28.63
N ASP A 224 -30.84 -10.10 -28.61
CA ASP A 224 -29.96 -10.07 -29.78
C ASP A 224 -29.44 -11.49 -30.07
N PRO A 225 -29.44 -11.95 -31.34
CA PRO A 225 -28.96 -13.29 -31.70
C PRO A 225 -27.49 -13.54 -31.34
N ARG A 226 -26.68 -12.49 -31.12
CA ARG A 226 -25.27 -12.56 -30.73
C ARG A 226 -25.06 -12.69 -29.21
N HIS A 227 -26.12 -12.63 -28.41
CA HIS A 227 -26.03 -12.60 -26.95
C HIS A 227 -25.20 -13.77 -26.35
N GLY A 228 -25.37 -14.98 -26.87
CA GLY A 228 -24.61 -16.15 -26.39
C GLY A 228 -23.09 -16.03 -26.61
N ASP A 229 -22.68 -15.39 -27.71
CA ASP A 229 -21.26 -15.15 -27.99
C ASP A 229 -20.69 -14.11 -27.04
N TRP A 230 -21.46 -13.06 -26.74
CA TRP A 230 -21.10 -12.04 -25.75
C TRP A 230 -20.97 -12.62 -24.34
N GLU A 231 -21.91 -13.49 -23.94
CA GLU A 231 -21.91 -14.12 -22.61
C GLU A 231 -20.69 -15.04 -22.44
N SER A 232 -20.40 -15.85 -23.45
CA SER A 232 -19.21 -16.70 -23.48
C SER A 232 -17.90 -15.90 -23.42
N GLY A 233 -17.80 -14.82 -24.21
CA GLY A 233 -16.66 -13.91 -24.21
C GLY A 233 -16.48 -13.22 -22.85
N TYR A 234 -17.56 -12.68 -22.30
CA TYR A 234 -17.56 -12.00 -20.99
C TYR A 234 -17.07 -12.90 -19.87
N GLY A 235 -17.62 -14.12 -19.77
CA GLY A 235 -17.17 -15.09 -18.77
C GLY A 235 -15.72 -15.52 -18.96
N THR A 236 -15.24 -15.62 -20.21
CA THR A 236 -13.86 -16.00 -20.50
C THR A 236 -12.87 -14.92 -20.04
N TRP A 237 -13.10 -13.66 -20.41
CA TRP A 237 -12.25 -12.56 -20.00
C TRP A 237 -12.29 -12.35 -18.49
N SER A 238 -13.50 -12.24 -17.91
CA SER A 238 -13.68 -11.92 -16.49
C SER A 238 -13.05 -12.96 -15.54
N ARG A 239 -13.15 -14.26 -15.87
CA ARG A 239 -12.54 -15.31 -15.01
C ARG A 239 -11.02 -15.33 -15.08
N ASN A 240 -10.41 -14.79 -16.14
CA ASN A 240 -8.96 -14.81 -16.35
C ASN A 240 -8.24 -13.56 -15.80
N GLU A 241 -8.95 -12.50 -15.44
CA GLU A 241 -8.38 -11.23 -14.94
C GLU A 241 -7.33 -11.45 -13.83
N ALA A 242 -7.66 -12.26 -12.84
CA ALA A 242 -6.78 -12.60 -11.70
C ALA A 242 -6.18 -14.02 -11.81
N GLY A 243 -5.88 -14.48 -13.03
CA GLY A 243 -5.37 -15.83 -13.27
C GLY A 243 -4.02 -16.10 -12.62
N LEU A 244 -3.93 -17.21 -11.89
CA LEU A 244 -2.69 -17.75 -11.31
C LEU A 244 -2.68 -19.27 -11.51
N PRO A 245 -1.90 -19.83 -12.46
CA PRO A 245 -2.03 -21.23 -12.85
C PRO A 245 -1.93 -22.26 -11.71
N PRO A 246 -1.00 -22.15 -10.73
CA PRO A 246 -0.98 -23.06 -9.57
C PRO A 246 -2.26 -23.05 -8.73
N ALA A 247 -2.88 -21.88 -8.54
CA ALA A 247 -4.12 -21.73 -7.78
C ALA A 247 -5.34 -22.19 -8.59
N ASP A 248 -5.43 -21.77 -9.86
CA ASP A 248 -6.56 -22.05 -10.73
C ASP A 248 -6.68 -23.56 -11.04
N LEU A 249 -5.57 -24.23 -11.35
CA LEU A 249 -5.55 -25.68 -11.59
C LEU A 249 -5.95 -26.48 -10.35
N ALA A 250 -5.67 -25.96 -9.16
CA ALA A 250 -6.07 -26.55 -7.90
C ALA A 250 -7.55 -26.28 -7.54
N ASN A 251 -8.26 -25.43 -8.30
CA ASN A 251 -9.62 -25.03 -8.01
C ASN A 251 -10.67 -25.62 -8.99
N PRO A 252 -11.42 -26.66 -8.57
CA PRO A 252 -12.47 -27.26 -9.39
C PRO A 252 -13.83 -26.54 -9.32
N ALA A 253 -13.94 -25.41 -8.60
CA ALA A 253 -15.19 -24.66 -8.48
C ALA A 253 -15.72 -24.21 -9.85
N LEU A 254 -17.05 -24.11 -9.96
CA LEU A 254 -17.73 -23.60 -11.15
C LEU A 254 -18.08 -22.13 -10.95
N VAL A 255 -17.85 -21.32 -11.98
CA VAL A 255 -18.26 -19.92 -12.09
C VAL A 255 -18.88 -19.72 -13.46
N ASP A 256 -20.15 -19.33 -13.51
CA ASP A 256 -20.96 -19.27 -14.73
C ASP A 256 -20.91 -20.60 -15.50
N GLY A 257 -21.00 -21.72 -14.77
CA GLY A 257 -20.98 -23.07 -15.33
C GLY A 257 -19.62 -23.57 -15.85
N VAL A 258 -18.55 -22.78 -15.77
CA VAL A 258 -17.19 -23.13 -16.22
C VAL A 258 -16.27 -23.33 -15.01
N ARG A 259 -15.41 -24.37 -15.06
CA ARG A 259 -14.45 -24.62 -13.98
C ARG A 259 -13.36 -23.55 -13.95
N VAL A 260 -13.00 -23.05 -12.77
CA VAL A 260 -11.85 -22.16 -12.58
C VAL A 260 -10.56 -22.78 -13.13
N SER A 261 -10.38 -24.10 -12.98
CA SER A 261 -9.26 -24.85 -13.56
C SER A 261 -9.17 -24.85 -15.09
N ARG A 262 -10.07 -24.17 -15.81
CA ARG A 262 -9.99 -23.94 -17.27
C ARG A 262 -9.36 -22.59 -17.62
N ASN A 263 -9.14 -21.72 -16.63
CA ASN A 263 -8.41 -20.47 -16.83
C ASN A 263 -6.99 -20.74 -17.34
N THR A 264 -6.48 -19.80 -18.12
CA THR A 264 -5.17 -19.93 -18.80
C THR A 264 -4.23 -18.78 -18.54
N ALA A 265 -4.73 -17.66 -18.01
CA ALA A 265 -3.93 -16.47 -17.78
C ALA A 265 -2.97 -16.63 -16.60
N ARG A 266 -1.83 -15.92 -16.67
CA ARG A 266 -0.97 -15.64 -15.53
C ARG A 266 -0.79 -14.13 -15.41
N ASN A 267 -1.61 -13.53 -14.56
CA ASN A 267 -1.61 -12.10 -14.27
C ASN A 267 -1.05 -11.75 -12.89
N LEU A 268 -1.06 -12.73 -11.98
CA LEU A 268 -0.57 -12.55 -10.62
C LEU A 268 0.82 -13.15 -10.44
N TYR A 269 1.61 -12.55 -9.54
CA TYR A 269 2.71 -13.26 -8.89
C TYR A 269 2.16 -14.38 -8.01
N ASP A 270 3.01 -15.34 -7.66
CA ASP A 270 2.60 -16.45 -6.78
C ASP A 270 2.18 -15.97 -5.37
N THR A 271 2.59 -14.76 -4.99
CA THR A 271 2.19 -14.04 -3.77
C THR A 271 0.92 -13.20 -3.95
N PHE A 272 0.22 -13.36 -5.08
CA PHE A 272 -1.00 -12.64 -5.48
C PHE A 272 -0.84 -11.13 -5.72
N ILE A 273 0.33 -10.55 -5.50
CA ILE A 273 0.59 -9.15 -5.82
C ILE A 273 0.60 -8.93 -7.34
N VAL A 274 0.14 -7.75 -7.76
CA VAL A 274 0.11 -7.30 -9.16
C VAL A 274 1.19 -6.25 -9.39
N GLU A 275 1.96 -6.38 -10.47
CA GLU A 275 2.90 -5.34 -10.92
C GLU A 275 2.37 -4.71 -12.21
N ASN A 276 2.38 -3.38 -12.30
CA ASN A 276 2.07 -2.69 -13.54
C ASN A 276 3.09 -1.59 -13.85
N HIS A 277 3.44 -1.43 -15.12
CA HIS A 277 4.49 -0.53 -15.60
C HIS A 277 5.81 -0.54 -14.80
N GLY A 278 6.24 -1.72 -14.33
CA GLY A 278 7.48 -1.92 -13.60
C GLY A 278 7.42 -1.59 -12.11
N SER A 279 6.21 -1.46 -11.56
CA SER A 279 5.98 -0.98 -10.20
C SER A 279 4.78 -1.67 -9.53
N PHE A 280 4.79 -1.73 -8.20
CA PHE A 280 3.59 -2.07 -7.44
C PHE A 280 2.75 -0.82 -7.22
N GLY A 281 1.69 -0.69 -8.00
CA GLY A 281 0.65 0.33 -7.84
C GLY A 281 -0.67 -0.32 -7.43
N PRO A 282 -1.00 -0.41 -6.13
CA PRO A 282 -2.22 -1.07 -5.65
C PRO A 282 -3.52 -0.68 -6.40
N HIS A 283 -3.64 0.55 -6.91
CA HIS A 283 -4.79 0.97 -7.74
C HIS A 283 -4.98 0.18 -9.04
N TYR A 284 -3.90 -0.32 -9.63
CA TYR A 284 -4.01 -1.21 -10.81
C TYR A 284 -4.56 -2.57 -10.43
N GLN A 285 -4.29 -3.01 -9.19
CA GLN A 285 -4.83 -4.25 -8.67
C GLN A 285 -6.32 -4.15 -8.37
N GLU A 286 -6.78 -2.97 -7.92
CA GLU A 286 -8.20 -2.66 -7.71
C GLU A 286 -9.04 -2.71 -8.99
N GLU A 287 -8.41 -2.73 -10.17
CA GLU A 287 -9.11 -2.72 -11.45
C GLU A 287 -10.04 -3.92 -11.63
N LEU A 288 -9.75 -5.04 -10.96
CA LEU A 288 -10.63 -6.23 -10.90
C LEU A 288 -12.03 -5.86 -10.39
N TRP A 289 -12.09 -4.99 -9.38
CA TRP A 289 -13.33 -4.56 -8.75
C TRP A 289 -13.87 -3.27 -9.33
N ARG A 290 -12.98 -2.40 -9.82
CA ARG A 290 -13.38 -1.20 -10.57
C ARG A 290 -14.19 -1.57 -11.80
N THR A 291 -13.66 -2.46 -12.64
CA THR A 291 -14.35 -3.01 -13.80
C THR A 291 -15.66 -3.70 -13.39
N SER A 292 -15.65 -4.46 -12.29
CA SER A 292 -16.84 -5.13 -11.79
C SER A 292 -17.93 -4.18 -11.33
N GLY A 293 -17.58 -3.08 -10.65
CA GLY A 293 -18.52 -2.02 -10.27
C GLY A 293 -19.15 -1.34 -11.48
N ARG A 294 -18.35 -1.03 -12.50
CA ARG A 294 -18.82 -0.47 -13.79
C ARG A 294 -19.79 -1.43 -14.48
N ASN A 295 -19.44 -2.71 -14.53
CA ASN A 295 -20.28 -3.75 -15.15
C ASN A 295 -21.59 -3.96 -14.40
N ALA A 296 -21.52 -4.08 -13.08
CA ALA A 296 -22.68 -4.27 -12.21
C ALA A 296 -23.71 -3.15 -12.36
N ALA A 297 -23.23 -1.91 -12.56
CA ALA A 297 -24.10 -0.76 -12.77
C ALA A 297 -25.08 -0.94 -13.93
N HIS A 298 -24.66 -1.54 -15.05
CA HIS A 298 -25.55 -1.79 -16.18
C HIS A 298 -26.61 -2.84 -15.86
N PHE A 299 -26.24 -3.97 -15.25
CA PHE A 299 -27.18 -5.03 -14.89
C PHE A 299 -28.19 -4.57 -13.85
N LEU A 300 -27.73 -3.90 -12.79
CA LEU A 300 -28.60 -3.39 -11.71
C LEU A 300 -29.58 -2.34 -12.23
N THR A 301 -29.11 -1.39 -13.07
CA THR A 301 -29.99 -0.40 -13.70
C THR A 301 -31.02 -1.06 -14.64
N ALA A 302 -30.65 -2.14 -15.33
CA ALA A 302 -31.54 -2.90 -16.20
C ALA A 302 -32.51 -3.84 -15.45
N GLY A 303 -32.41 -3.93 -14.11
CA GLY A 303 -33.19 -4.87 -13.31
C GLY A 303 -32.84 -6.35 -13.60
N ARG A 304 -31.59 -6.62 -14.01
CA ARG A 304 -31.09 -7.95 -14.37
C ARG A 304 -30.24 -8.53 -13.22
N PRO A 305 -30.21 -9.87 -13.08
CA PRO A 305 -29.28 -10.52 -12.15
C PRO A 305 -27.83 -10.27 -12.59
N LEU A 306 -26.92 -10.18 -11.62
CA LEU A 306 -25.48 -10.10 -11.89
C LEU A 306 -24.97 -11.47 -12.37
N PRO A 307 -24.08 -11.52 -13.38
CA PRO A 307 -23.28 -12.72 -13.68
C PRO A 307 -22.52 -13.22 -12.44
N GLU A 308 -22.36 -14.55 -12.31
CA GLU A 308 -21.73 -15.14 -11.13
C GLU A 308 -20.27 -14.69 -11.01
N VAL A 309 -19.56 -14.55 -12.13
CA VAL A 309 -18.17 -14.11 -12.15
C VAL A 309 -17.94 -12.75 -11.49
N LEU A 310 -18.93 -11.85 -11.43
CA LEU A 310 -18.76 -10.55 -10.75
C LEU A 310 -18.67 -10.68 -9.22
N THR A 311 -19.23 -11.74 -8.64
CA THR A 311 -19.26 -11.94 -7.17
C THR A 311 -18.50 -13.19 -6.71
N LYS A 312 -18.08 -14.04 -7.65
CA LYS A 312 -17.25 -15.23 -7.41
C LYS A 312 -16.00 -15.21 -8.30
N GLN A 313 -15.26 -14.12 -8.21
CA GLN A 313 -14.03 -13.91 -8.98
C GLN A 313 -12.92 -14.85 -8.49
N PRO A 314 -12.27 -15.61 -9.38
CA PRO A 314 -11.11 -16.42 -9.02
C PRO A 314 -10.02 -15.56 -8.36
N ASN A 315 -9.45 -16.05 -7.26
CA ASN A 315 -8.32 -15.43 -6.55
C ASN A 315 -8.58 -14.02 -5.97
N ALA A 316 -9.83 -13.56 -5.92
CA ALA A 316 -10.15 -12.24 -5.38
C ALA A 316 -9.81 -12.08 -3.89
N ASP A 317 -10.07 -13.09 -3.04
CA ASP A 317 -9.81 -12.95 -1.60
C ASP A 317 -8.32 -12.76 -1.28
N PRO A 318 -7.37 -13.58 -1.80
CA PRO A 318 -5.95 -13.31 -1.62
C PRO A 318 -5.52 -11.95 -2.19
N LEU A 319 -6.07 -11.54 -3.34
CA LEU A 319 -5.78 -10.24 -3.94
C LEU A 319 -6.24 -9.10 -3.03
N TRP A 320 -7.40 -9.23 -2.39
CA TRP A 320 -7.91 -8.25 -1.44
C TRP A 320 -7.02 -8.19 -0.19
N ARG A 321 -6.53 -9.34 0.29
CA ARG A 321 -5.57 -9.39 1.41
C ARG A 321 -4.27 -8.65 1.11
N THR A 322 -3.76 -8.67 -0.12
CA THR A 322 -2.54 -7.90 -0.45
C THR A 322 -2.79 -6.39 -0.42
N LEU A 323 -4.00 -5.91 -0.76
CA LEU A 323 -4.39 -4.51 -0.57
C LEU A 323 -4.56 -4.14 0.90
N LEU A 324 -5.21 -4.99 1.70
CA LEU A 324 -5.35 -4.78 3.14
C LEU A 324 -3.97 -4.67 3.83
N GLY A 325 -3.01 -5.48 3.40
CA GLY A 325 -1.63 -5.45 3.88
C GLY A 325 -0.87 -4.15 3.59
N VAL A 326 -1.46 -3.21 2.87
CA VAL A 326 -0.95 -1.84 2.65
C VAL A 326 -2.04 -0.77 2.87
N MET A 327 -3.16 -1.10 3.52
CA MET A 327 -4.28 -0.15 3.72
C MET A 327 -3.89 1.03 4.62
N SER A 328 -4.33 2.24 4.27
CA SER A 328 -4.13 3.46 5.07
C SER A 328 -5.35 3.81 5.93
N ASP A 329 -5.21 4.81 6.80
CA ASP A 329 -6.31 5.39 7.56
C ASP A 329 -7.28 6.22 6.71
N ALA A 330 -6.88 6.55 5.47
CA ALA A 330 -7.67 7.29 4.49
C ALA A 330 -8.66 6.41 3.72
N GLY A 331 -8.59 5.09 3.91
CA GLY A 331 -9.47 4.16 3.20
C GLY A 331 -9.00 3.82 1.80
N GLU A 332 -7.77 4.18 1.45
CA GLU A 332 -7.10 3.74 0.22
C GLU A 332 -5.78 3.03 0.57
N PRO A 333 -5.28 2.12 -0.29
CA PRO A 333 -3.99 1.49 -0.09
C PRO A 333 -2.82 2.47 -0.30
N LEU A 334 -1.80 2.37 0.55
CA LEU A 334 -0.53 3.10 0.45
C LEU A 334 0.22 2.71 -0.85
N MET A 335 0.83 3.69 -1.52
CA MET A 335 1.46 3.56 -2.86
C MET A 335 3.01 3.61 -2.85
N PRO A 336 3.76 2.62 -2.32
CA PRO A 336 5.21 2.75 -2.08
C PRO A 336 6.10 2.95 -3.33
N MET A 337 5.57 2.74 -4.54
CA MET A 337 6.34 2.80 -5.79
C MET A 337 5.72 3.70 -6.88
N VAL A 338 4.54 4.29 -6.67
CA VAL A 338 3.79 4.94 -7.77
C VAL A 338 3.22 6.29 -7.33
N ASN A 339 3.34 7.31 -8.19
CA ASN A 339 2.82 8.67 -7.94
C ASN A 339 1.58 9.02 -8.76
N ASP A 340 1.38 8.40 -9.92
CA ASP A 340 0.41 8.87 -10.92
C ASP A 340 -1.06 8.73 -10.48
N ARG A 341 -1.31 8.05 -9.36
CA ARG A 341 -2.64 7.80 -8.79
C ARG A 341 -2.72 7.97 -7.27
N GLU A 342 -1.70 8.52 -6.61
CA GLU A 342 -1.78 8.77 -5.15
C GLU A 342 -2.85 9.83 -4.83
N HIS A 343 -3.66 9.59 -3.79
CA HIS A 343 -4.78 10.44 -3.38
C HIS A 343 -5.79 10.72 -4.53
N LEU A 344 -6.11 9.68 -5.31
CA LEU A 344 -7.06 9.74 -6.43
C LEU A 344 -8.49 9.36 -5.99
N TYR A 345 -8.93 9.92 -4.85
CA TYR A 345 -10.18 9.55 -4.18
C TYR A 345 -11.42 9.44 -5.07
N GLY A 346 -11.55 10.28 -6.10
CA GLY A 346 -12.71 10.21 -7.00
C GLY A 346 -12.81 8.94 -7.84
N ARG A 347 -11.69 8.21 -8.04
CA ARG A 347 -11.65 6.91 -8.72
C ARG A 347 -11.86 5.79 -7.70
N ASP A 348 -11.15 5.81 -6.57
CA ASP A 348 -11.06 4.64 -5.68
C ASP A 348 -12.30 4.36 -4.82
N VAL A 349 -13.30 5.23 -4.91
CA VAL A 349 -14.63 4.99 -4.33
C VAL A 349 -15.36 3.78 -4.92
N ILE A 350 -15.22 3.49 -6.22
CA ILE A 350 -16.04 2.44 -6.85
C ILE A 350 -15.64 1.01 -6.45
N PRO A 351 -14.35 0.60 -6.38
CA PRO A 351 -14.02 -0.74 -5.90
C PRO A 351 -14.48 -0.97 -4.46
N LEU A 352 -14.34 0.04 -3.58
CA LEU A 352 -14.78 -0.03 -2.19
C LEU A 352 -16.30 -0.12 -2.07
N ALA A 353 -17.03 0.75 -2.77
CA ALA A 353 -18.50 0.73 -2.82
C ALA A 353 -19.02 -0.60 -3.39
N PHE A 354 -18.38 -1.14 -4.42
CA PHE A 354 -18.76 -2.42 -5.00
C PHE A 354 -18.57 -3.55 -3.97
N PHE A 355 -17.43 -3.61 -3.30
CA PHE A 355 -17.19 -4.62 -2.26
C PHE A 355 -18.12 -4.47 -1.07
N ALA A 356 -18.36 -3.25 -0.59
CA ALA A 356 -19.27 -3.00 0.52
C ALA A 356 -20.72 -3.33 0.14
N GLN A 357 -21.26 -2.74 -0.93
CA GLN A 357 -22.69 -2.79 -1.23
C GLN A 357 -23.11 -4.05 -2.00
N VAL A 358 -22.21 -4.63 -2.83
CA VAL A 358 -22.52 -5.81 -3.65
C VAL A 358 -22.05 -7.10 -3.00
N VAL A 359 -20.78 -7.15 -2.57
CA VAL A 359 -20.15 -8.35 -2.00
C VAL A 359 -20.45 -8.49 -0.50
N GLY A 360 -20.59 -7.38 0.22
CA GLY A 360 -20.89 -7.37 1.66
C GLY A 360 -19.63 -7.30 2.55
N ASP A 361 -18.50 -6.82 2.02
CA ASP A 361 -17.23 -6.83 2.75
C ASP A 361 -17.16 -5.70 3.79
N ARG A 362 -16.86 -6.08 5.05
CA ARG A 362 -16.82 -5.15 6.18
C ARG A 362 -15.58 -4.26 6.22
N ALA A 363 -14.46 -4.73 5.66
CA ALA A 363 -13.23 -3.95 5.58
C ALA A 363 -13.36 -2.87 4.50
N ALA A 364 -13.89 -3.22 3.33
CA ALA A 364 -14.23 -2.29 2.28
C ALA A 364 -15.26 -1.26 2.76
N ALA A 365 -16.30 -1.66 3.50
CA ALA A 365 -17.25 -0.71 4.09
C ALA A 365 -16.59 0.32 5.04
N ARG A 366 -15.57 -0.10 5.81
CA ARG A 366 -14.79 0.83 6.65
C ARG A 366 -13.89 1.74 5.83
N ALA A 367 -13.19 1.17 4.84
CA ALA A 367 -12.33 1.94 3.95
C ALA A 367 -13.14 2.98 3.16
N GLU A 368 -14.30 2.59 2.62
CA GLU A 368 -15.24 3.48 1.94
C GLU A 368 -15.67 4.65 2.84
N GLN A 369 -16.05 4.34 4.08
CA GLN A 369 -16.43 5.37 5.06
C GLN A 369 -15.29 6.37 5.28
N ALA A 370 -14.06 5.88 5.51
CA ALA A 370 -12.89 6.72 5.76
C ALA A 370 -12.57 7.63 4.56
N LEU A 371 -12.70 7.11 3.34
CA LEU A 371 -12.50 7.88 2.11
C LEU A 371 -13.59 8.95 1.97
N ALA A 372 -14.86 8.58 2.15
CA ALA A 372 -15.99 9.50 2.04
C ALA A 372 -15.89 10.69 3.01
N GLU A 373 -15.46 10.45 4.26
CA GLU A 373 -15.25 11.49 5.28
C GLU A 373 -14.25 12.59 4.85
N ARG A 374 -13.36 12.30 3.89
CA ARG A 374 -12.29 13.20 3.42
C ARG A 374 -12.64 13.97 2.14
N LEU A 375 -13.58 13.48 1.33
CA LEU A 375 -13.86 14.01 -0.01
C LEU A 375 -14.20 15.51 -0.04
N GLU A 376 -15.02 15.99 0.90
CA GLU A 376 -15.40 17.41 0.92
C GLU A 376 -14.23 18.33 1.27
N ALA A 377 -13.35 17.92 2.19
CA ALA A 377 -12.13 18.66 2.53
C ALA A 377 -11.14 18.64 1.36
N TYR A 378 -10.94 17.46 0.78
CA TYR A 378 -10.15 17.29 -0.44
C TYR A 378 -10.63 18.25 -1.52
N GLN A 379 -11.92 18.25 -1.87
CA GLN A 379 -12.48 19.07 -2.94
C GLN A 379 -12.35 20.59 -2.70
N LYS A 380 -12.38 21.04 -1.44
CA LYS A 380 -12.18 22.45 -1.05
C LYS A 380 -10.72 22.92 -1.13
N TYR A 381 -9.76 22.01 -1.14
CA TYR A 381 -8.35 22.39 -1.30
C TYR A 381 -8.06 22.82 -2.75
N PRO A 382 -7.31 23.90 -3.01
CA PRO A 382 -6.99 24.33 -4.36
C PRO A 382 -6.23 23.28 -5.20
N PRO A 383 -6.51 23.15 -6.51
CA PRO A 383 -7.63 23.76 -7.22
C PRO A 383 -8.97 23.22 -6.73
N GLU A 384 -9.89 24.14 -6.39
CA GLU A 384 -11.19 23.80 -5.81
C GLU A 384 -12.08 23.05 -6.80
N HIS A 385 -13.07 22.33 -6.27
CA HIS A 385 -14.10 21.61 -7.03
C HIS A 385 -13.58 20.49 -7.93
N ARG A 386 -12.33 20.05 -7.76
CA ARG A 386 -11.69 18.96 -8.49
C ARG A 386 -11.49 17.71 -7.63
N LEU A 387 -11.62 16.53 -8.26
CA LEU A 387 -11.53 15.20 -7.66
C LEU A 387 -10.24 14.44 -8.00
N ALA A 388 -9.47 14.90 -9.00
CA ALA A 388 -8.23 14.25 -9.46
C ALA A 388 -7.05 15.23 -9.49
N LYS A 389 -6.83 15.99 -8.40
CA LYS A 389 -5.84 17.08 -8.37
C LYS A 389 -4.45 16.70 -7.88
N PHE A 390 -4.31 15.65 -7.07
CA PHE A 390 -3.00 15.19 -6.59
C PHE A 390 -2.31 14.21 -7.55
N SER A 391 -3.06 13.49 -8.39
CA SER A 391 -2.53 12.71 -9.53
C SER A 391 -1.93 13.58 -10.65
N GLY A 392 -2.17 14.90 -10.61
CA GLY A 392 -1.54 15.87 -11.51
C GLY A 392 -2.22 16.06 -12.87
N GLU A 393 -3.30 15.33 -13.20
CA GLU A 393 -3.86 15.34 -14.55
C GLU A 393 -5.38 15.60 -14.60
N PRO A 394 -5.82 16.78 -15.10
CA PRO A 394 -7.25 17.10 -15.29
C PRO A 394 -8.03 16.13 -16.18
N LYS A 395 -7.36 15.29 -16.97
CA LYS A 395 -7.99 14.32 -17.86
C LYS A 395 -8.77 13.22 -17.13
N TYR A 396 -8.47 12.98 -15.84
CA TYR A 396 -9.14 11.95 -15.05
C TYR A 396 -10.43 12.43 -14.36
N GLU A 397 -10.72 13.73 -14.38
CA GLU A 397 -11.89 14.31 -13.70
C GLU A 397 -13.24 13.77 -14.23
N PRO A 398 -13.45 13.54 -15.55
CA PRO A 398 -14.70 12.95 -16.04
C PRO A 398 -14.92 11.52 -15.53
N GLU A 399 -13.85 10.72 -15.46
CA GLU A 399 -13.88 9.35 -14.95
C GLU A 399 -14.15 9.34 -13.44
N ALA A 400 -13.44 10.14 -12.66
CA ALA A 400 -13.65 10.30 -11.22
C ALA A 400 -15.10 10.72 -10.88
N ARG A 401 -15.68 11.64 -11.68
CA ARG A 401 -17.09 12.04 -11.53
C ARG A 401 -18.04 10.87 -11.80
N ALA A 402 -17.76 10.07 -12.82
CA ALA A 402 -18.58 8.92 -13.21
C ALA A 402 -18.51 7.80 -12.17
N GLU A 403 -17.34 7.50 -11.63
CA GLU A 403 -17.16 6.46 -10.61
C GLU A 403 -17.82 6.83 -9.29
N LEU A 404 -17.71 8.10 -8.85
CA LEU A 404 -18.47 8.61 -7.70
C LEU A 404 -19.99 8.50 -7.90
N ALA A 405 -20.47 8.72 -9.13
CA ALA A 405 -21.88 8.57 -9.47
C ALA A 405 -22.34 7.10 -9.42
N ILE A 406 -21.50 6.16 -9.86
CA ILE A 406 -21.79 4.73 -9.74
C ILE A 406 -21.76 4.29 -8.27
N SER A 407 -20.79 4.74 -7.47
CA SER A 407 -20.74 4.46 -6.03
C SER A 407 -22.02 4.91 -5.33
N TYR A 408 -22.50 6.13 -5.61
CA TYR A 408 -23.80 6.60 -5.12
C TYR A 408 -24.95 5.65 -5.51
N LEU A 409 -24.99 5.21 -6.77
CA LEU A 409 -26.04 4.31 -7.24
C LEU A 409 -25.97 2.91 -6.62
N LEU A 410 -24.77 2.40 -6.30
CA LEU A 410 -24.62 1.11 -5.61
C LEU A 410 -25.31 1.11 -4.24
N HIS A 411 -25.22 2.20 -3.50
CA HIS A 411 -25.97 2.40 -2.25
C HIS A 411 -27.49 2.46 -2.50
N VAL A 412 -27.92 3.20 -3.54
CA VAL A 412 -29.35 3.28 -3.90
C VAL A 412 -29.90 1.89 -4.25
N TRP A 413 -29.22 1.14 -5.10
CA TRP A 413 -29.65 -0.20 -5.50
C TRP A 413 -29.64 -1.19 -4.34
N ALA A 414 -28.67 -1.12 -3.42
CA ALA A 414 -28.65 -1.95 -2.23
C ALA A 414 -29.88 -1.68 -1.34
N ALA A 415 -30.20 -0.39 -1.12
CA ALA A 415 -31.37 0.01 -0.36
C ALA A 415 -32.69 -0.39 -1.04
N GLU A 416 -32.81 -0.18 -2.36
CA GLU A 416 -33.99 -0.59 -3.14
C GLU A 416 -34.20 -2.11 -3.16
N ALA A 417 -33.11 -2.88 -3.14
CA ALA A 417 -33.15 -4.33 -3.01
C ALA A 417 -33.45 -4.81 -1.58
N GLY A 418 -33.62 -3.91 -0.61
CA GLY A 418 -33.88 -4.24 0.79
C GLY A 418 -32.72 -4.97 1.47
N ARG A 419 -31.48 -4.71 1.04
CA ARG A 419 -30.28 -5.27 1.70
C ARG A 419 -30.04 -4.55 3.02
N ASP A 420 -29.71 -5.31 4.05
CA ASP A 420 -29.29 -4.74 5.32
C ASP A 420 -27.95 -4.00 5.13
N PRO A 421 -27.79 -2.79 5.72
CA PRO A 421 -26.51 -2.08 5.66
C PRO A 421 -25.38 -2.92 6.23
N VAL A 422 -24.26 -2.99 5.49
CA VAL A 422 -23.05 -3.67 5.97
C VAL A 422 -22.49 -2.91 7.16
N ARG A 423 -22.30 -3.60 8.29
CA ARG A 423 -21.66 -2.99 9.46
C ARG A 423 -20.15 -2.87 9.20
N PRO A 424 -19.60 -1.65 9.05
CA PRO A 424 -18.16 -1.48 8.86
C PRO A 424 -17.38 -1.96 10.08
N TYR A 425 -16.13 -2.37 9.87
CA TYR A 425 -15.18 -2.47 10.98
C TYR A 425 -14.96 -1.10 11.63
N SER A 426 -14.59 -1.08 12.91
CA SER A 426 -13.87 0.06 13.48
C SER A 426 -12.45 0.14 12.91
N ALA A 427 -11.75 1.26 13.10
CA ALA A 427 -10.34 1.38 12.68
C ALA A 427 -9.47 0.28 13.32
N GLU A 428 -9.67 0.01 14.62
CA GLU A 428 -8.94 -1.03 15.35
C GLU A 428 -9.22 -2.43 14.77
N GLU A 429 -10.50 -2.76 14.50
CA GLU A 429 -10.86 -4.03 13.87
C GLU A 429 -10.27 -4.17 12.46
N LEU A 430 -10.27 -3.10 11.66
CA LEU A 430 -9.70 -3.10 10.31
C LEU A 430 -8.20 -3.41 10.36
N PHE A 431 -7.42 -2.67 11.15
CA PHE A 431 -5.98 -2.85 11.19
C PHE A 431 -5.56 -4.12 11.93
N ALA A 432 -6.34 -4.61 12.90
CA ALA A 432 -6.15 -5.93 13.46
C ALA A 432 -6.41 -7.03 12.40
N HIS A 433 -7.44 -6.88 11.57
CA HIS A 433 -7.75 -7.81 10.48
C HIS A 433 -6.71 -7.79 9.35
N ALA A 434 -6.20 -6.61 9.03
CA ALA A 434 -5.20 -6.39 7.98
C ALA A 434 -3.75 -6.70 8.43
N SER A 435 -3.52 -6.88 9.75
CA SER A 435 -2.18 -7.09 10.29
C SER A 435 -1.55 -8.38 9.77
N GLY A 436 -0.26 -8.30 9.48
CA GLY A 436 0.54 -9.41 8.96
C GLY A 436 1.79 -8.92 8.27
N VAL A 437 2.68 -9.87 7.98
CA VAL A 437 3.94 -9.60 7.27
C VAL A 437 4.07 -10.48 6.04
N THR A 438 4.52 -9.91 4.92
CA THR A 438 4.70 -10.65 3.67
C THR A 438 5.91 -10.14 2.91
N ASP A 439 6.74 -11.07 2.43
CA ASP A 439 7.78 -10.81 1.43
C ASP A 439 7.20 -11.16 0.05
N PHE A 440 7.02 -10.15 -0.80
CA PHE A 440 6.52 -10.34 -2.16
C PHE A 440 7.60 -10.79 -3.15
N GLY A 441 8.83 -11.05 -2.68
CA GLY A 441 9.95 -11.55 -3.47
C GLY A 441 10.71 -10.43 -4.18
N THR A 442 11.71 -10.84 -4.96
CA THR A 442 12.63 -9.91 -5.64
C THR A 442 12.06 -9.26 -6.90
N GLY A 443 11.06 -9.89 -7.53
CA GLY A 443 10.38 -9.36 -8.72
C GLY A 443 9.59 -8.08 -8.40
N PRO A 444 8.56 -8.16 -7.54
CA PRO A 444 7.86 -6.99 -7.01
C PRO A 444 8.78 -6.11 -6.14
N GLY A 445 9.70 -6.74 -5.39
CA GLY A 445 10.70 -6.03 -4.60
C GLY A 445 10.13 -5.31 -3.38
N LEU A 446 9.10 -5.87 -2.74
CA LEU A 446 8.44 -5.31 -1.57
C LEU A 446 8.42 -6.33 -0.41
N VAL A 447 8.83 -5.89 0.78
CA VAL A 447 8.37 -6.48 2.04
C VAL A 447 7.33 -5.55 2.61
N SER A 448 6.14 -6.06 2.97
CA SER A 448 5.10 -5.30 3.65
C SER A 448 4.90 -5.85 5.05
N HIS A 449 4.77 -4.98 6.05
CA HIS A 449 4.39 -5.34 7.40
C HIS A 449 3.33 -4.36 7.90
N GLN A 450 2.10 -4.86 8.02
CA GLN A 450 0.98 -4.15 8.60
C GLN A 450 0.82 -4.56 10.07
N THR A 451 0.80 -3.59 10.97
CA THR A 451 0.55 -3.80 12.41
C THR A 451 -0.73 -3.08 12.82
N PRO A 452 -1.26 -3.28 14.04
CA PRO A 452 -2.38 -2.47 14.50
C PRO A 452 -2.07 -0.97 14.56
N ALA A 453 -0.80 -0.58 14.71
CA ALA A 453 -0.38 0.80 14.98
C ALA A 453 0.32 1.52 13.82
N ALA A 454 0.81 0.79 12.81
CA ALA A 454 1.55 1.38 11.69
C ALA A 454 1.67 0.39 10.52
N TRP A 455 1.93 0.95 9.33
CA TRP A 455 2.46 0.22 8.20
C TRP A 455 3.97 0.47 8.05
N ALA A 456 4.73 -0.53 7.62
CA ALA A 456 6.12 -0.35 7.20
C ALA A 456 6.49 -1.30 6.05
N GLY A 457 7.49 -0.91 5.25
CA GLY A 457 7.94 -1.75 4.15
C GLY A 457 9.40 -1.56 3.74
N THR A 458 9.97 -2.59 3.12
CA THR A 458 11.27 -2.53 2.46
C THR A 458 11.05 -2.60 0.95
N VAL A 459 11.41 -1.55 0.23
CA VAL A 459 11.36 -1.52 -1.23
C VAL A 459 12.76 -1.69 -1.79
N SER A 460 12.98 -2.76 -2.55
CA SER A 460 14.25 -3.07 -3.23
C SER A 460 14.17 -2.96 -4.75
N LYS A 461 12.99 -2.61 -5.29
CA LYS A 461 12.78 -2.40 -6.73
C LYS A 461 13.59 -1.19 -7.20
N ALA A 462 14.25 -1.32 -8.35
CA ALA A 462 15.01 -0.22 -8.95
C ALA A 462 14.12 1.03 -9.07
N ASP A 463 14.74 2.21 -8.96
CA ASP A 463 14.10 3.53 -8.99
C ASP A 463 13.22 3.91 -7.77
N PHE A 464 12.84 2.93 -6.94
CA PHE A 464 11.94 3.09 -5.79
C PHE A 464 12.58 2.68 -4.44
N VAL A 465 13.89 2.45 -4.40
CA VAL A 465 14.58 1.80 -3.27
C VAL A 465 14.45 2.64 -1.99
N LYS A 466 13.77 2.13 -0.97
CA LYS A 466 13.54 2.86 0.28
C LYS A 466 13.17 1.92 1.43
N PHE A 467 13.20 2.44 2.65
CA PHE A 467 12.51 1.83 3.79
C PHE A 467 11.34 2.74 4.14
N ALA A 468 10.12 2.23 3.98
CA ALA A 468 8.91 3.01 4.15
C ALA A 468 8.26 2.78 5.53
N TRP A 469 7.63 3.80 6.09
CA TRP A 469 6.98 3.73 7.41
C TRP A 469 5.88 4.77 7.59
N GLN A 470 4.64 4.33 7.79
CA GLN A 470 3.49 5.20 8.08
C GLN A 470 2.94 4.89 9.47
N PRO A 471 3.41 5.60 10.52
CA PRO A 471 2.86 5.45 11.86
C PRO A 471 1.41 5.94 11.91
N GLY A 472 0.56 5.19 12.61
CA GLY A 472 -0.89 5.44 12.67
C GLY A 472 -1.62 5.10 11.37
N HIS A 473 -0.94 4.49 10.39
CA HIS A 473 -1.44 4.29 9.02
C HIS A 473 -1.76 5.60 8.31
N ASP A 474 -1.18 6.71 8.80
CA ASP A 474 -1.50 8.08 8.39
C ASP A 474 -0.97 8.36 6.99
N ASP A 475 -1.87 8.30 6.02
CA ASP A 475 -1.59 8.51 4.60
C ASP A 475 -1.04 9.92 4.31
N TRP A 476 -1.50 10.90 5.10
CA TRP A 476 -1.14 12.31 4.97
C TRP A 476 -0.04 12.74 5.93
N LEU A 477 0.70 11.81 6.54
CA LEU A 477 1.87 12.16 7.34
C LEU A 477 3.11 12.22 6.45
N PHE A 478 3.80 11.09 6.23
CA PHE A 478 5.00 11.06 5.41
C PHE A 478 4.65 10.82 3.95
N LYS A 479 5.32 11.54 3.05
CA LYS A 479 5.24 11.27 1.62
C LYS A 479 5.97 9.96 1.35
N LEU A 480 5.31 9.01 0.71
CA LEU A 480 5.86 7.67 0.49
C LEU A 480 5.97 7.30 -0.99
N SER A 481 5.16 7.92 -1.84
CA SER A 481 4.94 7.52 -3.22
C SER A 481 6.16 7.68 -4.13
N GLY A 482 6.19 6.84 -5.18
CA GLY A 482 7.13 6.94 -6.30
C GLY A 482 8.59 7.01 -5.88
N ALA A 483 9.33 8.00 -6.37
CA ALA A 483 10.76 8.14 -6.10
C ALA A 483 11.10 8.90 -4.80
N THR A 484 10.12 9.17 -3.94
CA THR A 484 10.35 9.89 -2.66
C THR A 484 11.27 9.06 -1.76
N PRO A 485 12.43 9.59 -1.31
CA PRO A 485 13.31 8.88 -0.40
C PRO A 485 12.67 8.70 0.98
N MET A 486 12.91 7.56 1.61
CA MET A 486 12.44 7.28 2.96
C MET A 486 13.47 6.44 3.72
N PHE A 487 13.95 7.01 4.83
CA PHE A 487 15.18 6.71 5.58
C PHE A 487 16.48 6.74 4.77
N LEU A 488 16.51 6.15 3.58
CA LEU A 488 17.63 6.27 2.66
C LEU A 488 17.72 7.69 2.08
N PRO A 489 18.92 8.19 1.78
CA PRO A 489 19.12 9.53 1.23
C PRO A 489 18.65 9.66 -0.24
N SER A 490 18.40 8.55 -0.93
CA SER A 490 17.95 8.52 -2.33
C SER A 490 17.22 7.23 -2.66
N SER A 491 16.20 7.31 -3.53
CA SER A 491 15.52 6.14 -4.08
C SER A 491 16.25 5.44 -5.23
N LYS A 492 17.34 6.05 -5.71
CA LYS A 492 18.09 5.60 -6.90
C LYS A 492 19.27 4.69 -6.57
N GLY A 493 19.48 4.36 -5.29
CA GLY A 493 20.55 3.46 -4.87
C GLY A 493 20.44 2.11 -5.56
N LYS A 494 21.56 1.58 -6.06
CA LYS A 494 21.54 0.28 -6.77
C LYS A 494 21.63 -0.87 -5.77
N VAL A 495 20.56 -1.63 -5.62
CA VAL A 495 20.55 -2.84 -4.78
C VAL A 495 21.33 -3.96 -5.48
N THR A 496 22.46 -4.36 -4.90
CA THR A 496 23.26 -5.51 -5.38
C THR A 496 22.96 -6.79 -4.63
N ARG A 497 22.43 -6.68 -3.41
CA ARG A 497 21.98 -7.82 -2.59
C ARG A 497 20.84 -7.38 -1.68
N ARG A 498 19.86 -8.27 -1.54
CA ARG A 498 18.72 -8.16 -0.62
C ARG A 498 18.72 -9.39 0.27
N ALA A 499 18.63 -9.17 1.58
CA ALA A 499 18.43 -10.23 2.56
C ALA A 499 17.24 -9.86 3.43
N VAL A 500 16.29 -10.78 3.61
CA VAL A 500 15.06 -10.56 4.37
C VAL A 500 14.82 -11.77 5.27
N ARG A 501 14.36 -11.49 6.49
CA ARG A 501 13.84 -12.47 7.42
C ARG A 501 12.49 -12.01 7.92
N LEU A 502 11.49 -12.89 7.82
CA LEU A 502 10.15 -12.65 8.35
C LEU A 502 9.97 -13.44 9.65
N TYR A 503 9.09 -12.92 10.50
CA TYR A 503 8.61 -13.54 11.72
C TYR A 503 7.09 -13.46 11.68
N GLU A 504 6.41 -14.58 11.87
CA GLU A 504 4.94 -14.62 11.84
C GLU A 504 4.39 -15.05 13.18
N SER A 505 3.31 -14.42 13.64
CA SER A 505 2.73 -14.68 14.97
C SER A 505 2.46 -16.15 15.25
N LEU A 506 1.95 -16.90 14.27
CA LEU A 506 1.66 -18.32 14.42
C LEU A 506 2.91 -19.19 14.55
N ARG A 507 4.00 -18.86 13.84
CA ARG A 507 5.23 -19.67 13.83
C ARG A 507 6.25 -19.19 14.86
N ASP A 508 6.42 -17.89 15.02
CA ASP A 508 7.50 -17.25 15.78
C ASP A 508 7.03 -16.63 17.10
N GLY A 509 5.72 -16.46 17.27
CA GLY A 509 5.07 -15.83 18.42
C GLY A 509 4.94 -14.30 18.32
N PHE A 510 5.29 -13.72 17.18
CA PHE A 510 5.10 -12.30 16.86
C PHE A 510 5.22 -12.05 15.34
N ASP A 511 4.60 -10.99 14.83
CA ASP A 511 4.80 -10.50 13.46
C ASP A 511 5.95 -9.49 13.37
N GLY A 512 6.87 -9.70 12.43
CA GLY A 512 8.06 -8.87 12.32
C GLY A 512 8.80 -9.05 11.01
N SER A 513 9.60 -8.07 10.64
CA SER A 513 10.51 -8.17 9.50
C SER A 513 11.88 -7.59 9.84
N ALA A 514 12.91 -8.16 9.23
CA ALA A 514 14.28 -7.67 9.31
C ALA A 514 14.94 -7.79 7.93
N SER A 515 15.38 -6.67 7.38
CA SER A 515 15.93 -6.57 6.03
C SER A 515 17.31 -5.93 6.03
N VAL A 516 18.19 -6.34 5.11
CA VAL A 516 19.41 -5.60 4.73
C VAL A 516 19.46 -5.46 3.21
N LEU A 517 19.72 -4.24 2.77
CA LEU A 517 20.07 -3.91 1.39
C LEU A 517 21.56 -3.60 1.32
N GLN A 518 22.27 -4.30 0.44
CA GLN A 518 23.58 -3.87 -0.03
C GLN A 518 23.37 -2.93 -1.22
N LEU A 519 23.81 -1.70 -1.06
CA LEU A 519 23.78 -0.64 -2.04
C LEU A 519 25.20 -0.41 -2.59
N ASP A 520 25.30 0.28 -3.72
CA ASP A 520 26.56 0.78 -4.27
C ASP A 520 27.31 1.72 -3.30
N GLY A 521 26.57 2.47 -2.48
CA GLY A 521 27.12 3.36 -1.45
C GLY A 521 27.40 2.73 -0.08
N GLY A 522 27.01 1.47 0.17
CA GLY A 522 27.20 0.84 1.48
C GLY A 522 26.10 -0.17 1.83
N TYR A 523 25.80 -0.31 3.12
CA TYR A 523 24.77 -1.22 3.63
C TYR A 523 23.76 -0.43 4.46
N ALA A 524 22.49 -0.78 4.31
CA ALA A 524 21.43 -0.28 5.17
C ALA A 524 20.47 -1.40 5.56
N GLY A 525 20.06 -1.40 6.82
CA GLY A 525 19.16 -2.37 7.41
C GLY A 525 17.91 -1.72 7.98
N PHE A 526 16.84 -2.49 7.99
CA PHE A 526 15.54 -2.04 8.50
C PHE A 526 14.82 -3.19 9.18
N ALA A 527 14.36 -2.96 10.41
CA ALA A 527 13.52 -3.91 11.14
C ALA A 527 12.18 -3.25 11.48
N THR A 528 11.09 -4.00 11.32
CA THR A 528 9.75 -3.58 11.71
C THR A 528 9.26 -4.49 12.84
N LEU A 529 8.81 -3.88 13.93
CA LEU A 529 8.40 -4.57 15.16
C LEU A 529 6.87 -4.71 15.25
N PRO A 530 6.35 -5.66 16.04
CA PRO A 530 4.90 -5.86 16.23
C PRO A 530 4.14 -4.63 16.75
N THR A 531 4.86 -3.70 17.39
CA THR A 531 4.30 -2.47 17.96
C THR A 531 4.08 -1.37 16.92
N GLY A 532 4.49 -1.58 15.67
CA GLY A 532 4.52 -0.54 14.63
C GLY A 532 5.77 0.34 14.69
N SER A 533 6.65 0.14 15.67
CA SER A 533 7.97 0.77 15.73
C SER A 533 8.92 0.18 14.69
N VAL A 534 9.86 0.99 14.21
CA VAL A 534 10.87 0.60 13.22
C VAL A 534 12.28 0.90 13.71
N VAL A 535 13.26 0.15 13.21
CA VAL A 535 14.68 0.43 13.43
C VAL A 535 15.38 0.47 12.09
N TYR A 536 15.88 1.64 11.73
CA TYR A 536 16.76 1.87 10.58
C TYR A 536 18.22 1.92 11.06
N ALA A 537 19.11 1.27 10.32
CA ALA A 537 20.54 1.22 10.61
C ALA A 537 21.33 1.35 9.30
N THR A 538 22.37 2.16 9.26
CA THR A 538 23.16 2.39 8.03
C THR A 538 24.65 2.41 8.33
N SER A 539 25.45 1.98 7.34
CA SER A 539 26.90 2.16 7.36
C SER A 539 27.33 3.56 6.92
N GLY A 540 26.38 4.41 6.49
CA GLY A 540 26.66 5.67 5.77
C GLY A 540 26.68 5.43 4.26
N THR A 541 25.51 5.28 3.67
CA THR A 541 25.23 5.11 2.24
C THR A 541 25.27 6.42 1.45
N GLY A 542 25.07 7.57 2.10
CA GLY A 542 25.11 8.89 1.46
C GLY A 542 25.00 10.04 2.47
N ALA A 543 25.07 11.28 1.97
CA ALA A 543 24.86 12.46 2.81
C ALA A 543 23.37 12.63 3.15
N GLY A 544 23.07 13.02 4.39
CA GLY A 544 21.70 13.19 4.86
C GLY A 544 20.98 11.87 5.16
N GLU A 545 21.54 11.06 6.05
CA GLU A 545 20.97 9.77 6.45
C GLU A 545 19.69 9.94 7.28
N GLY A 546 18.76 8.99 7.15
CA GLY A 546 17.45 9.04 7.80
C GLY A 546 16.56 10.14 7.24
N HIS A 547 16.50 10.27 5.91
CA HIS A 547 15.67 11.25 5.19
C HIS A 547 14.19 10.86 5.22
N LEU A 548 13.31 11.77 5.60
CA LEU A 548 11.85 11.62 5.52
C LEU A 548 11.25 12.90 4.96
N GLU A 549 10.23 12.79 4.12
CA GLU A 549 9.43 13.94 3.65
C GLU A 549 8.03 13.88 4.23
N ILE A 550 7.45 15.03 4.58
CA ILE A 550 6.15 15.14 5.26
C ILE A 550 5.18 15.97 4.43
N HIS A 551 3.89 15.64 4.42
CA HIS A 551 2.88 16.55 3.88
C HIS A 551 2.68 17.72 4.84
N ASN A 552 2.89 18.95 4.40
CA ASN A 552 2.62 20.17 5.17
C ASN A 552 1.80 21.12 4.31
N LEU A 553 0.48 20.99 4.40
CA LEU A 553 -0.51 21.68 3.56
C LEU A 553 -1.55 22.40 4.41
N THR A 554 -2.16 23.47 3.88
CA THR A 554 -3.37 24.08 4.46
C THR A 554 -4.62 23.43 3.86
N MET A 555 -4.95 22.22 4.32
CA MET A 555 -6.11 21.43 3.91
C MET A 555 -6.95 21.01 5.14
N PRO A 556 -7.65 21.95 5.79
CA PRO A 556 -8.42 21.66 7.01
C PRO A 556 -9.53 20.63 6.73
N GLY A 557 -9.70 19.69 7.66
CA GLY A 557 -10.55 18.51 7.49
C GLY A 557 -9.77 17.24 7.15
N MET A 558 -8.49 17.39 6.79
CA MET A 558 -7.55 16.29 6.63
C MET A 558 -6.61 16.25 7.84
N ALA A 559 -6.31 15.07 8.35
CA ALA A 559 -5.65 14.91 9.63
C ALA A 559 -4.23 15.51 9.60
N GLY A 560 -3.99 16.56 10.38
CA GLY A 560 -2.66 17.17 10.53
C GLY A 560 -2.29 18.15 9.42
N LEU A 561 -3.20 18.49 8.52
CA LEU A 561 -2.99 19.45 7.44
C LEU A 561 -3.71 20.78 7.74
N ASP A 562 -3.40 21.38 8.89
CA ASP A 562 -4.00 22.64 9.34
C ASP A 562 -3.20 23.89 8.91
N GLY A 563 -2.22 23.72 8.02
CA GLY A 563 -1.33 24.79 7.54
C GLY A 563 -0.01 24.90 8.31
N SER A 564 0.27 24.01 9.25
CA SER A 564 1.61 23.87 9.84
C SER A 564 1.89 22.48 10.41
N ARG A 565 3.16 22.19 10.68
CA ARG A 565 3.61 21.00 11.41
C ARG A 565 4.38 21.41 12.65
N THR A 566 4.09 20.78 13.79
CA THR A 566 4.72 21.07 15.08
C THR A 566 5.75 20.01 15.43
N TYR A 567 6.97 20.47 15.66
CA TYR A 567 8.09 19.65 16.08
C TYR A 567 8.42 19.92 17.55
N ARG A 568 8.70 18.86 18.32
CA ARG A 568 9.27 18.97 19.67
C ARG A 568 10.56 18.17 19.75
N PHE A 569 11.57 18.73 20.39
CA PHE A 569 12.92 18.19 20.44
C PHE A 569 13.60 18.65 21.73
N GLU A 570 14.87 18.32 21.92
CA GLU A 570 15.54 18.56 23.19
C GLU A 570 15.64 20.04 23.54
N GLU A 571 15.98 20.86 22.55
CA GLU A 571 16.19 22.30 22.69
C GLU A 571 14.87 23.11 22.69
N GLY A 572 13.73 22.53 22.31
CA GLY A 572 12.45 23.22 22.36
C GLY A 572 11.36 22.67 21.47
N SER A 573 10.51 23.56 20.95
CA SER A 573 9.44 23.25 20.02
C SER A 573 9.31 24.36 18.98
N VAL A 574 9.06 23.97 17.72
CA VAL A 574 8.93 24.87 16.57
C VAL A 574 7.73 24.42 15.73
N SER A 575 6.92 25.36 15.26
CA SER A 575 5.86 25.11 14.26
C SER A 575 6.30 25.64 12.90
N VAL A 576 6.41 24.75 11.92
CA VAL A 576 6.83 25.04 10.54
C VAL A 576 5.58 25.18 9.68
N ARG A 577 5.39 26.37 9.09
CA ARG A 577 4.20 26.65 8.27
C ARG A 577 4.25 25.94 6.92
N ALA A 578 3.08 25.55 6.42
CA ALA A 578 2.88 25.06 5.07
C ALA A 578 3.32 26.13 4.05
N GLN A 579 3.84 25.66 2.92
CA GLN A 579 4.26 26.50 1.79
C GLN A 579 3.29 26.32 0.61
N ASP A 580 1.99 26.42 0.88
CA ASP A 580 0.96 26.23 -0.15
C ASP A 580 1.16 27.25 -1.28
N GLY A 581 1.30 26.76 -2.51
CA GLY A 581 1.31 27.61 -3.70
C GLY A 581 2.55 28.49 -3.89
N SER A 582 3.73 28.15 -3.34
CA SER A 582 4.97 28.85 -3.72
C SER A 582 5.36 28.51 -5.16
N GLY A 583 4.79 29.23 -6.13
CA GLY A 583 5.21 29.20 -7.52
C GLY A 583 6.66 29.66 -7.72
N THR A 584 7.16 29.48 -8.93
CA THR A 584 8.51 29.81 -9.44
C THR A 584 8.82 31.31 -9.48
N ALA A 585 8.44 32.08 -8.47
CA ALA A 585 8.81 33.48 -8.34
C ALA A 585 10.31 33.63 -8.05
N ALA A 586 10.90 34.75 -8.48
CA ALA A 586 12.28 35.10 -8.16
C ALA A 586 12.52 35.04 -6.64
N ARG A 587 13.55 34.30 -6.22
CA ARG A 587 13.87 34.05 -4.80
C ARG A 587 14.90 35.06 -4.30
N VAL A 588 14.67 35.66 -3.13
CA VAL A 588 15.66 36.50 -2.45
C VAL A 588 16.00 35.87 -1.12
N ASP A 589 17.24 35.43 -0.98
CA ASP A 589 17.72 34.86 0.28
C ASP A 589 18.46 35.96 1.04
N LYS A 590 17.94 36.33 2.20
CA LYS A 590 18.67 37.15 3.18
C LYS A 590 19.23 36.20 4.22
N VAL A 591 20.54 36.09 4.27
CA VAL A 591 21.26 35.10 5.06
C VAL A 591 22.11 35.83 6.08
N ASP A 592 21.80 35.62 7.36
CA ASP A 592 22.62 36.15 8.44
C ASP A 592 23.86 35.26 8.61
N VAL A 593 25.03 35.87 8.84
CA VAL A 593 26.28 35.18 9.08
C VAL A 593 26.82 35.55 10.47
N PRO A 594 27.56 34.66 11.15
CA PRO A 594 28.26 35.04 12.37
C PRO A 594 29.14 36.28 12.12
N ARG A 595 29.04 37.28 13.00
CA ARG A 595 29.81 38.52 12.84
C ARG A 595 31.30 38.21 12.71
N THR A 596 31.87 38.52 11.55
CA THR A 596 33.24 38.13 11.21
C THR A 596 33.92 39.16 10.33
N ALA A 597 35.25 39.26 10.44
CA ALA A 597 36.08 40.16 9.65
C ALA A 597 36.64 39.42 8.42
N VAL A 598 36.15 39.74 7.22
CA VAL A 598 36.56 39.08 5.96
C VAL A 598 36.96 40.09 4.90
N ARG A 599 37.84 39.69 3.99
CA ARG A 599 38.14 40.47 2.77
C ARG A 599 37.42 39.90 1.56
N HIS A 600 37.34 38.57 1.49
CA HIS A 600 36.68 37.88 0.41
C HIS A 600 35.47 37.12 0.95
N ILE A 601 34.40 37.11 0.16
CA ILE A 601 33.20 36.36 0.46
C ILE A 601 32.71 35.65 -0.80
N ARG A 602 32.22 34.42 -0.66
CA ARG A 602 31.67 33.68 -1.80
C ARG A 602 30.42 32.91 -1.44
N MET A 603 29.55 32.75 -2.44
CA MET A 603 28.57 31.68 -2.48
C MET A 603 29.23 30.47 -3.12
N LEU A 604 29.26 29.35 -2.40
CA LEU A 604 29.66 28.03 -2.90
C LEU A 604 28.42 27.15 -3.03
N GLY A 605 28.09 26.74 -4.25
CA GLY A 605 27.01 25.83 -4.51
C GLY A 605 27.15 24.50 -3.77
N VAL A 606 26.01 23.91 -3.40
CA VAL A 606 25.89 22.55 -2.86
C VAL A 606 24.89 21.72 -3.67
N ARG A 607 23.77 22.32 -4.08
CA ARG A 607 22.78 21.68 -4.96
C ARG A 607 22.25 22.70 -5.97
N PRO A 608 22.48 22.50 -7.29
CA PRO A 608 22.05 23.45 -8.30
C PRO A 608 20.55 23.35 -8.57
N ASP A 609 20.00 24.32 -9.31
CA ASP A 609 18.81 24.05 -10.10
C ASP A 609 19.14 22.99 -11.17
N PRO A 610 18.35 21.91 -11.33
CA PRO A 610 18.67 20.82 -12.23
C PRO A 610 18.74 21.23 -13.72
N THR A 611 18.10 22.34 -14.11
CA THR A 611 18.07 22.80 -15.50
C THR A 611 19.01 23.99 -15.74
N TYR A 612 19.13 24.90 -14.78
CA TYR A 612 19.79 26.19 -14.98
C TYR A 612 21.02 26.42 -14.08
N GLY A 613 21.33 25.51 -13.16
CA GLY A 613 22.52 25.64 -12.32
C GLY A 613 22.36 26.70 -11.23
N TYR A 614 23.30 27.66 -11.21
CA TYR A 614 23.27 28.81 -10.32
C TYR A 614 23.26 30.10 -11.14
N SER A 615 22.34 31.01 -10.81
CA SER A 615 22.17 32.28 -11.49
C SER A 615 21.72 33.36 -10.51
N LEU A 616 22.48 34.45 -10.39
CA LEU A 616 22.28 35.51 -9.40
C LEU A 616 22.21 36.88 -10.08
N PHE A 617 21.10 37.59 -9.85
CA PHE A 617 20.98 39.02 -10.13
C PHE A 617 21.86 39.84 -9.18
N ALA A 618 22.02 39.41 -7.93
CA ALA A 618 22.89 40.11 -6.98
C ALA A 618 23.48 39.21 -5.90
N LEU A 619 24.71 39.54 -5.47
CA LEU A 619 25.34 39.12 -4.23
C LEU A 619 25.71 40.39 -3.45
N GLU A 620 24.95 40.69 -2.41
CA GLU A 620 25.10 41.89 -1.58
C GLU A 620 25.69 41.50 -0.21
N VAL A 621 26.60 42.30 0.34
CA VAL A 621 27.31 42.00 1.61
C VAL A 621 27.20 43.19 2.54
N ARG A 622 26.75 42.99 3.78
CA ARG A 622 26.44 44.10 4.70
C ARG A 622 27.03 43.90 6.10
N ASP A 623 27.29 45.02 6.75
CA ASP A 623 27.46 45.17 8.20
C ASP A 623 26.19 45.79 8.79
N GLY A 624 25.33 44.95 9.35
CA GLY A 624 23.95 45.25 9.76
C GLY A 624 22.96 45.22 8.60
N ALA A 625 21.71 44.85 8.89
CA ALA A 625 20.63 44.76 7.89
C ALA A 625 20.36 46.10 7.14
N ASP A 626 20.63 47.23 7.79
CA ASP A 626 20.50 48.58 7.22
C ASP A 626 21.84 49.14 6.67
N GLY A 627 22.92 48.35 6.71
CA GLY A 627 24.25 48.72 6.25
C GLY A 627 24.34 48.87 4.73
N ALA A 628 25.36 49.62 4.29
CA ALA A 628 25.68 49.73 2.87
C ALA A 628 26.14 48.38 2.30
N ASP A 629 25.80 48.13 1.04
CA ASP A 629 26.27 46.95 0.31
C ASP A 629 27.75 47.11 -0.05
N LEU A 630 28.61 46.41 0.68
CA LEU A 630 30.06 46.39 0.54
C LEU A 630 30.53 45.66 -0.72
N ALA A 631 29.68 44.82 -1.33
CA ALA A 631 30.01 44.11 -2.56
C ALA A 631 29.81 44.99 -3.81
N ARG A 632 29.04 46.09 -3.71
CA ARG A 632 28.68 46.91 -4.86
C ARG A 632 29.91 47.52 -5.55
N GLY A 633 30.08 47.20 -6.84
CA GLY A 633 31.20 47.64 -7.66
C GLY A 633 32.53 46.96 -7.31
N ALA A 634 32.54 46.00 -6.38
CA ALA A 634 33.73 45.26 -5.99
C ALA A 634 34.16 44.25 -7.07
N ALA A 635 35.39 43.75 -6.98
CA ALA A 635 35.90 42.79 -7.95
C ALA A 635 35.30 41.39 -7.71
N ALA A 636 34.57 40.86 -8.70
CA ALA A 636 33.94 39.54 -8.63
C ALA A 636 34.60 38.52 -9.57
N THR A 637 34.70 37.28 -9.11
CA THR A 637 35.20 36.11 -9.86
C THR A 637 34.27 34.93 -9.65
N ALA A 638 34.26 33.96 -10.57
CA ALA A 638 33.41 32.77 -10.46
C ALA A 638 34.10 31.52 -10.98
N SER A 639 33.54 30.35 -10.66
CA SER A 639 33.99 29.06 -11.20
C SER A 639 33.86 28.97 -12.72
N SER A 640 32.81 29.58 -13.27
CA SER A 640 32.58 29.77 -14.71
C SER A 640 31.51 30.84 -14.95
N SER A 641 31.33 31.21 -16.21
CA SER A 641 30.23 32.09 -16.62
C SER A 641 29.72 31.74 -18.02
N GLU A 642 28.42 31.94 -18.25
CA GLU A 642 27.86 32.03 -19.60
C GLU A 642 28.24 33.38 -20.23
N THR A 643 28.49 33.43 -21.55
CA THR A 643 28.84 34.66 -22.25
C THR A 643 27.75 35.74 -22.07
N GLY A 644 28.13 36.94 -21.65
CA GLY A 644 27.20 38.02 -21.31
C GLY A 644 26.53 37.88 -19.94
N LYS A 645 27.02 36.95 -19.11
CA LYS A 645 26.58 36.66 -17.73
C LYS A 645 27.78 36.55 -16.78
N GLU A 646 28.75 37.44 -16.95
CA GLU A 646 30.01 37.52 -16.22
C GLU A 646 29.79 37.82 -14.72
N PRO A 647 30.72 37.42 -13.83
CA PRO A 647 30.54 37.56 -12.36
C PRO A 647 30.34 39.01 -11.88
N GLY A 648 30.91 39.99 -12.59
CA GLY A 648 30.72 41.42 -12.25
C GLY A 648 29.27 41.88 -12.31
N LEU A 649 28.41 41.21 -13.07
CA LEU A 649 27.00 41.55 -13.18
C LEU A 649 26.16 41.19 -11.94
N ALA A 650 26.72 40.43 -10.99
CA ALA A 650 26.06 40.16 -9.72
C ALA A 650 26.39 41.20 -8.63
N VAL A 651 27.23 42.19 -8.95
CA VAL A 651 27.68 43.22 -8.01
C VAL A 651 27.60 44.64 -8.60
N ASP A 652 26.98 44.81 -9.76
CA ASP A 652 26.86 46.08 -10.47
C ASP A 652 25.72 46.99 -9.96
N GLY A 653 24.79 46.42 -9.19
CA GLY A 653 23.63 47.11 -8.64
C GLY A 653 22.44 47.20 -9.61
N ASP A 654 22.48 46.54 -10.77
CA ASP A 654 21.37 46.45 -11.72
C ASP A 654 20.65 45.11 -11.57
N GLN A 655 19.33 45.15 -11.32
CA GLN A 655 18.52 43.94 -11.13
C GLN A 655 18.11 43.26 -12.45
N ALA A 656 18.46 43.84 -13.60
CA ALA A 656 18.21 43.26 -14.92
C ALA A 656 19.41 42.45 -15.46
N THR A 657 20.60 42.66 -14.93
CA THR A 657 21.83 41.93 -15.27
C THR A 657 22.09 40.84 -14.24
N ARG A 658 22.80 39.77 -14.62
CA ARG A 658 23.03 38.63 -13.73
C ARG A 658 24.28 37.86 -14.08
N TRP A 659 24.91 37.26 -13.08
CA TRP A 659 25.84 36.18 -13.27
C TRP A 659 25.09 34.85 -13.48
N ALA A 660 25.64 33.96 -14.30
CA ALA A 660 25.24 32.57 -14.33
C ALA A 660 26.39 31.65 -14.71
N VAL A 661 26.38 30.46 -14.13
CA VAL A 661 27.31 29.38 -14.50
C VAL A 661 27.20 29.05 -15.99
N SER A 662 28.31 28.57 -16.57
CA SER A 662 28.32 28.10 -17.96
C SER A 662 27.30 26.97 -18.15
N LYS A 663 26.78 26.78 -19.37
CA LYS A 663 25.85 25.67 -19.69
C LYS A 663 26.44 24.31 -19.32
N ALA A 664 27.76 24.13 -19.49
CA ALA A 664 28.46 22.88 -19.18
C ALA A 664 28.53 22.61 -17.66
N ASP A 665 28.57 23.66 -16.84
CA ASP A 665 28.67 23.55 -15.38
C ASP A 665 27.32 23.64 -14.65
N ARG A 666 26.19 23.74 -15.36
CA ARG A 666 24.85 23.69 -14.74
C ARG A 666 24.61 22.48 -13.82
N PRO A 667 25.03 21.24 -14.15
CA PRO A 667 24.88 20.11 -13.23
C PRO A 667 25.92 20.11 -12.10
N ARG A 668 26.92 21.00 -12.14
CA ARG A 668 28.04 21.01 -11.19
C ARG A 668 27.62 21.64 -9.86
N ALA A 669 27.58 20.80 -8.82
CA ALA A 669 27.17 21.19 -7.49
C ALA A 669 28.04 22.27 -6.85
N ASP A 670 29.37 22.22 -7.04
CA ASP A 670 30.38 23.06 -6.37
C ASP A 670 30.74 24.35 -7.15
N SER A 671 29.86 24.83 -8.03
CA SER A 671 30.05 26.13 -8.70
C SER A 671 30.01 27.27 -7.69
N TRP A 672 30.78 28.34 -7.90
CA TRP A 672 30.90 29.43 -6.93
C TRP A 672 31.00 30.82 -7.57
N LEU A 673 30.60 31.84 -6.82
CA LEU A 673 30.77 33.27 -7.11
C LEU A 673 31.40 33.95 -5.89
N ALA A 674 32.56 34.57 -6.07
CA ALA A 674 33.35 35.21 -5.02
C ALA A 674 33.57 36.71 -5.30
N VAL A 675 33.56 37.52 -4.24
CA VAL A 675 33.77 38.97 -4.26
C VAL A 675 34.95 39.34 -3.36
N ASP A 676 35.89 40.14 -3.87
CA ASP A 676 36.95 40.80 -3.08
C ASP A 676 36.47 42.21 -2.68
N LEU A 677 36.20 42.41 -1.40
CA LEU A 677 35.74 43.68 -0.82
C LEU A 677 36.84 44.76 -0.81
N GLY A 678 38.06 44.43 -1.23
CA GLY A 678 39.21 45.35 -1.33
C GLY A 678 39.99 45.52 -0.02
N ALA A 679 39.32 45.43 1.12
CA ALA A 679 39.91 45.41 2.46
C ALA A 679 39.14 44.44 3.38
N ARG A 680 39.64 44.22 4.60
CA ARG A 680 38.89 43.47 5.62
C ARG A 680 37.76 44.35 6.16
N HIS A 681 36.55 43.81 6.15
CA HIS A 681 35.34 44.42 6.71
C HIS A 681 34.68 43.46 7.69
N ASP A 682 34.12 43.99 8.77
CA ASP A 682 33.17 43.24 9.58
C ASP A 682 31.86 43.12 8.81
N ILE A 683 31.27 41.93 8.80
CA ILE A 683 29.99 41.65 8.15
C ILE A 683 29.13 40.79 9.07
N ASP A 684 27.82 40.83 8.85
CA ASP A 684 26.86 39.95 9.53
C ASP A 684 25.68 39.52 8.63
N GLN A 685 25.62 39.98 7.37
CA GLN A 685 24.57 39.58 6.44
C GLN A 685 25.04 39.50 4.98
N VAL A 686 24.55 38.49 4.27
CA VAL A 686 24.64 38.36 2.81
C VAL A 686 23.24 38.28 2.22
N THR A 687 22.98 39.00 1.13
CA THR A 687 21.74 38.86 0.36
C THR A 687 22.02 38.33 -1.03
N LEU A 688 21.39 37.20 -1.39
CA LEU A 688 21.46 36.61 -2.72
C LEU A 688 20.12 36.79 -3.43
N ARG A 689 20.14 37.47 -4.58
CA ARG A 689 18.95 37.64 -5.43
C ARG A 689 19.04 36.68 -6.60
N TRP A 690 18.17 35.68 -6.62
CA TRP A 690 18.15 34.64 -7.62
C TRP A 690 17.25 34.98 -8.80
N GLU A 691 17.60 34.42 -9.94
CA GLU A 691 16.66 34.23 -11.05
C GLU A 691 15.61 33.16 -10.66
N ALA A 692 14.49 33.05 -11.40
CA ALA A 692 13.43 32.07 -11.14
C ALA A 692 13.97 30.62 -10.96
N ALA A 693 15.06 30.28 -11.64
CA ALA A 693 15.79 29.04 -11.45
C ALA A 693 16.93 29.17 -10.42
N ALA A 694 16.55 29.36 -9.16
CA ALA A 694 17.47 29.56 -8.05
C ALA A 694 18.21 28.26 -7.65
N GLY A 695 19.47 28.40 -7.21
CA GLY A 695 20.24 27.28 -6.62
C GLY A 695 19.52 26.72 -5.39
N ARG A 696 19.47 25.39 -5.25
CA ARG A 696 18.65 24.71 -4.22
C ARG A 696 19.36 24.51 -2.88
N ALA A 697 20.68 24.65 -2.82
CA ALA A 697 21.46 24.71 -1.59
C ALA A 697 22.85 25.31 -1.88
N TYR A 698 23.41 26.05 -0.92
CA TYR A 698 24.74 26.65 -1.01
C TYR A 698 25.34 26.93 0.37
N ARG A 699 26.61 27.28 0.42
CA ARG A 699 27.31 27.82 1.60
C ARG A 699 27.77 29.23 1.32
N VAL A 700 27.69 30.09 2.33
CA VAL A 700 28.39 31.37 2.32
C VAL A 700 29.71 31.16 3.04
N GLN A 701 30.81 31.53 2.39
CA GLN A 701 32.15 31.34 2.93
C GLN A 701 32.90 32.66 2.99
N GLY A 702 33.66 32.85 4.07
CA GLY A 702 34.54 33.98 4.30
C GLY A 702 35.99 33.60 4.08
N SER A 703 36.80 34.56 3.62
CA SER A 703 38.25 34.38 3.50
C SER A 703 39.00 35.68 3.72
N SER A 704 40.21 35.58 4.28
CA SER A 704 41.10 36.71 4.47
C SER A 704 42.09 36.92 3.32
N ASP A 705 42.28 35.91 2.46
CA ASP A 705 43.29 35.89 1.39
C ASP A 705 42.77 35.41 0.02
N GLY A 706 41.49 35.01 -0.05
CA GLY A 706 40.84 34.51 -1.26
C GLY A 706 41.22 33.07 -1.63
N LYS A 707 42.02 32.38 -0.79
CA LYS A 707 42.55 31.04 -1.04
C LYS A 707 42.06 30.04 0.00
N THR A 708 42.13 30.40 1.28
CA THR A 708 41.63 29.59 2.40
C THR A 708 40.25 30.11 2.80
N TRP A 709 39.24 29.24 2.70
CA TRP A 709 37.84 29.60 2.91
C TRP A 709 37.28 28.89 4.14
N GLU A 710 36.50 29.62 4.93
CA GLU A 710 35.77 29.12 6.09
C GLU A 710 34.27 29.22 5.85
N ASP A 711 33.53 28.15 6.16
CA ASP A 711 32.07 28.16 6.12
C ASP A 711 31.51 29.10 7.18
N LEU A 712 30.76 30.12 6.77
CA LEU A 712 30.08 31.05 7.68
C LEU A 712 28.66 30.56 7.98
N THR A 713 27.94 30.10 6.96
CA THR A 713 26.61 29.50 7.07
C THR A 713 26.25 28.69 5.81
N SER A 714 25.14 27.96 5.85
CA SER A 714 24.58 27.18 4.74
C SER A 714 23.11 27.50 4.53
N TRP A 715 22.66 27.44 3.28
CA TRP A 715 21.27 27.62 2.90
C TRP A 715 20.72 26.35 2.21
N PRO A 716 19.44 25.97 2.43
CA PRO A 716 18.54 26.58 3.41
C PRO A 716 19.05 26.38 4.83
N GLU A 717 18.73 27.30 5.73
CA GLU A 717 18.91 27.07 7.17
C GLU A 717 17.81 26.13 7.66
N PRO A 718 18.11 25.23 8.61
CA PRO A 718 17.10 24.34 9.15
C PRO A 718 16.13 25.08 10.07
N ASP A 719 14.84 24.80 9.94
CA ASP A 719 13.80 25.26 10.87
C ASP A 719 13.98 24.62 12.27
N VAL A 720 14.55 23.42 12.31
CA VAL A 720 14.89 22.69 13.54
C VAL A 720 16.30 22.15 13.41
N SER A 721 17.14 22.37 14.41
CA SER A 721 18.42 21.67 14.57
C SER A 721 18.51 21.13 16.00
N SER A 722 18.59 19.80 16.14
CA SER A 722 18.58 19.09 17.42
C SER A 722 19.83 18.24 17.58
N ARG A 723 20.54 18.42 18.69
CA ARG A 723 21.65 17.55 19.13
C ARG A 723 21.25 16.60 20.25
N GLY A 724 20.01 16.68 20.73
CA GLY A 724 19.49 15.81 21.78
C GLY A 724 19.13 14.39 21.35
N GLY A 725 19.19 14.09 20.05
CA GLY A 725 18.99 12.74 19.51
C GLY A 725 17.55 12.26 19.55
N TRP A 726 16.56 13.15 19.59
CA TRP A 726 15.15 12.79 19.42
C TRP A 726 14.33 13.92 18.79
N LEU A 727 13.22 13.53 18.15
CA LEU A 727 12.24 14.41 17.52
C LEU A 727 10.83 13.82 17.67
N ASP A 728 9.88 14.65 18.09
CA ASP A 728 8.44 14.42 18.03
C ASP A 728 7.85 15.24 16.88
N VAL A 729 7.02 14.61 16.04
CA VAL A 729 6.30 15.22 14.92
C VAL A 729 4.81 15.13 15.23
N ASP A 730 4.19 16.26 15.61
CA ASP A 730 2.77 16.40 15.94
C ASP A 730 2.23 15.46 17.05
N GLY A 731 3.07 14.72 17.78
CA GLY A 731 2.61 13.60 18.62
C GLY A 731 2.23 12.35 17.82
N ARG A 732 2.45 12.34 16.51
CA ARG A 732 2.07 11.25 15.57
C ARG A 732 3.24 10.31 15.29
N ALA A 733 4.43 10.88 15.10
CA ALA A 733 5.66 10.12 14.87
C ALA A 733 6.78 10.58 15.79
N GLY A 734 7.47 9.61 16.41
CA GLY A 734 8.64 9.87 17.22
C GLY A 734 9.90 9.25 16.62
N LEU A 735 11.01 9.97 16.63
CA LEU A 735 12.32 9.50 16.20
C LEU A 735 13.30 9.59 17.37
N VAL A 736 14.12 8.55 17.54
CA VAL A 736 15.33 8.57 18.39
C VAL A 736 16.52 8.21 17.53
N VAL A 737 17.52 9.09 17.50
CA VAL A 737 18.71 8.96 16.67
C VAL A 737 19.93 8.67 17.54
N ARG A 738 20.71 7.67 17.15
CA ARG A 738 21.94 7.26 17.84
C ARG A 738 23.08 7.14 16.84
N GLY A 739 24.27 7.56 17.26
CA GLY A 739 25.41 7.64 16.36
C GLY A 739 25.40 8.92 15.52
N GLY A 740 26.41 9.08 14.67
CA GLY A 740 26.66 10.34 13.95
C GLY A 740 27.16 11.48 14.85
N LYS A 741 27.79 12.49 14.25
CA LYS A 741 28.17 13.76 14.92
C LYS A 741 27.26 14.91 14.49
N HIS A 742 26.38 14.65 13.54
CA HIS A 742 25.53 15.63 12.88
C HIS A 742 24.20 15.76 13.59
N PRO A 743 23.62 16.97 13.66
CA PRO A 743 22.32 17.17 14.26
C PRO A 743 21.22 16.50 13.42
N LEU A 744 20.13 16.17 14.08
CA LEU A 744 18.85 15.98 13.40
C LEU A 744 18.36 17.35 12.93
N ALA A 745 17.86 17.44 11.70
CA ALA A 745 17.42 18.70 11.10
C ALA A 745 16.06 18.61 10.41
N VAL A 746 15.31 19.71 10.41
CA VAL A 746 14.06 19.87 9.64
C VAL A 746 14.19 21.08 8.71
N TYR A 747 13.75 20.93 7.47
CA TYR A 747 13.78 21.94 6.41
C TYR A 747 12.43 21.96 5.68
N GLY A 748 11.52 22.84 6.07
CA GLY A 748 10.17 22.91 5.54
C GLY A 748 9.43 21.58 5.72
N ASP A 749 9.38 20.80 4.64
CA ASP A 749 8.71 19.49 4.54
C ASP A 749 9.68 18.29 4.55
N LYS A 750 10.96 18.51 4.92
CA LYS A 750 11.98 17.45 4.96
C LYS A 750 12.57 17.31 6.36
N ILE A 751 12.69 16.08 6.84
CA ILE A 751 13.39 15.69 8.08
C ILE A 751 14.64 14.90 7.69
N VAL A 752 15.76 15.19 8.32
CA VAL A 752 17.03 14.45 8.14
C VAL A 752 17.55 14.05 9.52
N ALA A 753 17.60 12.75 9.80
CA ALA A 753 18.01 12.25 11.11
C ALA A 753 19.48 12.57 11.44
N ALA A 754 20.36 12.59 10.43
CA ALA A 754 21.76 12.99 10.56
C ALA A 754 22.21 13.85 9.37
N ASP A 755 22.19 15.17 9.57
CA ASP A 755 22.42 16.14 8.52
C ASP A 755 23.90 16.47 8.30
N GLY A 756 24.53 15.73 7.39
CA GLY A 756 25.95 15.87 7.05
C GLY A 756 26.46 14.75 6.13
N PRO A 757 27.79 14.60 6.01
CA PRO A 757 28.41 13.49 5.27
C PRO A 757 27.95 12.13 5.76
N ALA A 758 28.09 11.13 4.88
CA ALA A 758 27.77 9.74 5.17
C ALA A 758 28.45 9.27 6.47
N ALA A 759 27.65 8.78 7.40
CA ALA A 759 28.10 8.28 8.68
C ALA A 759 27.21 7.14 9.17
N PRO A 760 27.75 6.21 9.98
CA PRO A 760 26.92 5.18 10.58
C PRO A 760 25.95 5.78 11.61
N VAL A 761 24.65 5.51 11.44
CA VAL A 761 23.59 5.96 12.35
C VAL A 761 22.53 4.87 12.53
N ILE A 762 21.88 4.91 13.70
CA ILE A 762 20.68 4.13 14.01
C ILE A 762 19.54 5.11 14.28
N VAL A 763 18.39 4.87 13.65
CA VAL A 763 17.16 5.62 13.88
C VAL A 763 16.08 4.66 14.36
N GLU A 764 15.57 4.87 15.57
CA GLU A 764 14.40 4.16 16.10
C GLU A 764 13.16 5.05 15.87
N GLY A 765 12.19 4.55 15.10
CA GLY A 765 10.91 5.20 14.86
C GLY A 765 9.82 4.60 15.74
N PHE A 766 9.03 5.45 16.40
CA PHE A 766 7.95 5.07 17.33
C PHE A 766 6.61 5.63 16.84
N ALA A 767 5.60 4.76 16.73
CA ALA A 767 4.23 5.16 16.41
C ALA A 767 3.53 5.72 17.67
N GLY A 768 3.14 7.00 17.66
CA GLY A 768 2.31 7.60 18.72
C GLY A 768 2.97 7.76 20.11
N SER A 769 4.29 7.99 20.18
CA SER A 769 5.00 8.22 21.45
C SER A 769 4.99 9.69 21.90
N SER A 770 4.76 9.93 23.19
CA SER A 770 4.88 11.29 23.74
C SER A 770 6.31 11.81 23.71
N ALA A 771 6.49 13.13 23.58
CA ALA A 771 7.80 13.78 23.67
C ALA A 771 8.59 13.39 24.95
N SER A 772 7.90 13.22 26.09
CA SER A 772 8.54 12.75 27.33
C SER A 772 9.06 11.32 27.25
N ALA A 773 8.33 10.43 26.57
CA ALA A 773 8.75 9.05 26.35
C ALA A 773 9.93 8.99 25.39
N LEU A 774 9.94 9.79 24.34
CA LEU A 774 11.04 9.89 23.37
C LEU A 774 12.33 10.42 24.03
N ARG A 775 12.23 11.49 24.81
CA ARG A 775 13.37 12.00 25.60
C ARG A 775 13.91 10.93 26.55
N ALA A 776 13.03 10.18 27.20
CA ALA A 776 13.44 9.08 28.07
C ALA A 776 14.13 7.96 27.27
N ALA A 777 13.60 7.59 26.11
CA ALA A 777 14.17 6.58 25.22
C ALA A 777 15.55 6.98 24.69
N ALA A 778 15.75 8.24 24.27
CA ALA A 778 17.04 8.76 23.83
C ALA A 778 18.11 8.67 24.91
N ARG A 779 17.75 8.87 26.18
CA ARG A 779 18.64 8.81 27.34
C ARG A 779 18.91 7.40 27.88
N ARG A 780 18.16 6.38 27.43
CA ARG A 780 18.40 4.99 27.85
C ARG A 780 19.75 4.50 27.29
N PRO A 781 20.53 3.75 28.09
CA PRO A 781 21.72 3.07 27.59
C PRO A 781 21.36 2.14 26.42
N ALA A 782 22.00 2.34 25.28
CA ALA A 782 21.78 1.55 24.08
C ALA A 782 22.62 0.26 24.11
N PRO A 783 22.15 -0.83 23.47
CA PRO A 783 22.98 -2.00 23.26
C PRO A 783 24.19 -1.68 22.38
N THR A 784 25.28 -2.42 22.55
CA THR A 784 26.51 -2.24 21.76
C THR A 784 27.08 -3.59 21.32
N ALA A 785 27.55 -3.67 20.08
CA ALA A 785 28.30 -4.81 19.57
C ALA A 785 29.80 -4.53 19.63
N LYS A 786 30.61 -5.56 19.89
CA LYS A 786 32.08 -5.42 19.85
C LYS A 786 32.68 -5.28 18.44
N ALA A 787 31.90 -5.54 17.38
CA ALA A 787 32.36 -5.53 16.01
C ALA A 787 31.83 -4.30 15.27
N ASP A 788 32.72 -3.52 14.63
CA ASP A 788 32.40 -2.21 14.05
C ASP A 788 31.39 -2.25 12.88
N GLY A 789 31.19 -3.42 12.25
CA GLY A 789 30.20 -3.65 11.19
C GLY A 789 28.84 -4.15 11.66
N VAL A 790 28.64 -4.31 12.98
CA VAL A 790 27.38 -4.78 13.56
C VAL A 790 26.72 -3.66 14.35
N GLN A 791 25.53 -3.26 13.92
CA GLN A 791 24.69 -2.28 14.63
C GLN A 791 23.53 -2.99 15.32
N VAL A 792 23.15 -2.50 16.50
CA VAL A 792 22.14 -3.12 17.35
C VAL A 792 21.26 -2.07 18.02
N ALA A 793 19.98 -2.38 18.18
CA ALA A 793 19.01 -1.54 18.90
C ALA A 793 18.10 -2.40 19.77
N LEU A 794 17.67 -1.85 20.91
CA LEU A 794 16.68 -2.48 21.79
C LEU A 794 15.46 -1.57 21.84
N THR A 795 14.48 -1.86 20.98
CA THR A 795 13.29 -1.05 20.78
C THR A 795 12.07 -1.88 21.17
N ASP A 796 11.19 -1.34 22.01
CA ASP A 796 10.00 -2.04 22.54
C ASP A 796 10.26 -3.45 23.10
N GLY A 797 11.46 -3.69 23.62
CA GLY A 797 11.89 -4.97 24.19
C GLY A 797 12.41 -5.99 23.17
N TYR A 798 12.40 -5.66 21.87
CA TYR A 798 12.96 -6.48 20.79
C TYR A 798 14.39 -6.05 20.47
N LEU A 799 15.29 -7.02 20.31
CA LEU A 799 16.70 -6.76 19.97
C LEU A 799 16.90 -6.91 18.45
N SER A 800 17.03 -5.77 17.76
CA SER A 800 17.37 -5.71 16.33
C SER A 800 18.89 -5.78 16.16
N GLN A 801 19.36 -6.60 15.23
CA GLN A 801 20.78 -6.79 14.92
C GLN A 801 20.99 -6.70 13.41
N PHE A 802 21.98 -5.92 12.98
CA PHE A 802 22.29 -5.71 11.57
C PHE A 802 23.78 -5.93 11.33
N ASN A 803 24.14 -6.94 10.55
CA ASN A 803 25.50 -7.08 10.02
C ASN A 803 25.61 -6.29 8.71
N LEU A 804 26.05 -5.06 8.81
CA LEU A 804 26.20 -4.11 7.70
C LEU A 804 27.55 -4.29 7.00
N SER A 805 27.91 -5.54 6.69
CA SER A 805 29.19 -5.90 6.07
C SER A 805 29.08 -7.11 5.13
N GLY A 806 30.04 -7.23 4.22
CA GLY A 806 30.13 -8.34 3.26
C GLY A 806 30.70 -9.65 3.83
N LYS A 807 30.82 -9.82 5.15
CA LYS A 807 31.41 -11.00 5.80
C LYS A 807 30.53 -11.49 6.93
N ARG A 808 30.56 -12.80 7.20
CA ARG A 808 29.96 -13.37 8.43
C ARG A 808 30.70 -12.83 9.66
N VAL A 809 29.96 -12.50 10.72
CA VAL A 809 30.49 -11.92 11.96
C VAL A 809 29.95 -12.69 13.16
N ALA A 810 30.86 -13.24 13.98
CA ALA A 810 30.55 -13.68 15.33
C ALA A 810 31.02 -12.63 16.33
N THR A 811 30.12 -12.11 17.15
CA THR A 811 30.42 -11.03 18.10
C THR A 811 29.67 -11.17 19.42
N THR A 812 30.04 -10.37 20.41
CA THR A 812 29.27 -10.21 21.65
C THR A 812 28.53 -8.89 21.61
N VAL A 813 27.22 -8.96 21.85
CA VAL A 813 26.34 -7.81 22.02
C VAL A 813 26.09 -7.61 23.50
N HIS A 814 26.50 -6.47 24.05
CA HIS A 814 26.11 -6.07 25.40
C HIS A 814 24.75 -5.37 25.32
N VAL A 815 23.79 -5.85 26.12
CA VAL A 815 22.44 -5.32 26.19
C VAL A 815 22.19 -4.83 27.62
N PRO A 816 22.30 -3.52 27.87
CA PRO A 816 22.02 -2.93 29.17
C PRO A 816 20.56 -3.17 29.58
N GLN A 817 20.34 -3.55 30.84
CA GLN A 817 18.99 -3.76 31.40
C GLN A 817 18.94 -3.21 32.83
N PRO A 818 18.23 -2.11 33.08
CA PRO A 818 18.11 -1.54 34.42
C PRO A 818 17.30 -2.47 35.34
N GLY A 819 17.64 -2.49 36.62
CA GLY A 819 16.94 -3.27 37.64
C GLY A 819 17.57 -4.63 37.94
N ASP A 820 16.80 -5.50 38.60
CA ASP A 820 17.20 -6.81 39.10
C ASP A 820 16.73 -7.98 38.22
N ARG A 821 15.76 -7.74 37.33
CA ARG A 821 15.27 -8.69 36.34
C ARG A 821 16.15 -8.68 35.08
N ARG A 822 16.22 -9.83 34.41
CA ARG A 822 16.96 -9.98 33.14
C ARG A 822 16.07 -10.61 32.08
N THR A 823 15.81 -9.87 31.01
CA THR A 823 15.17 -10.38 29.81
C THR A 823 16.20 -11.10 28.95
N VAL A 824 15.87 -12.30 28.49
CA VAL A 824 16.75 -13.14 27.69
C VAL A 824 16.09 -13.51 26.36
N PHE A 825 16.90 -13.58 25.32
CA PHE A 825 16.52 -13.80 23.93
C PHE A 825 16.88 -15.22 23.50
N GLN A 826 16.33 -15.69 22.37
CA GLN A 826 16.71 -16.98 21.81
C GLN A 826 18.21 -17.02 21.49
N GLY A 827 18.92 -18.08 21.90
CA GLY A 827 20.36 -18.22 21.73
C GLY A 827 21.17 -18.19 23.03
N ASP A 828 22.48 -17.98 22.88
CA ASP A 828 23.46 -18.03 23.97
C ASP A 828 23.73 -16.64 24.57
N GLN A 829 23.63 -16.51 25.89
CA GLN A 829 23.93 -15.27 26.60
C GLN A 829 24.40 -15.49 28.04
N SER A 830 24.98 -14.45 28.63
CA SER A 830 25.40 -14.44 30.03
C SER A 830 24.94 -13.18 30.76
N VAL A 831 24.53 -13.32 32.02
CA VAL A 831 24.17 -12.19 32.89
C VAL A 831 25.43 -11.39 33.23
N THR A 832 25.33 -10.07 33.09
CA THR A 832 26.34 -9.10 33.54
C THR A 832 25.79 -8.27 34.71
N ASP A 833 26.64 -7.44 35.32
CA ASP A 833 26.26 -6.61 36.46
C ASP A 833 25.12 -5.62 36.12
N ASP A 834 25.05 -5.20 34.86
CA ASP A 834 24.20 -4.15 34.31
C ASP A 834 23.25 -4.61 33.20
N GLY A 835 23.22 -5.91 32.87
CA GLY A 835 22.42 -6.42 31.76
C GLY A 835 22.76 -7.86 31.37
N VAL A 836 22.86 -8.08 30.06
CA VAL A 836 23.28 -9.37 29.48
C VAL A 836 24.29 -9.18 28.36
N ALA A 837 25.20 -10.14 28.19
CA ALA A 837 26.08 -10.27 27.04
C ALA A 837 25.58 -11.42 26.16
N TYR A 838 25.00 -11.08 25.02
CA TYR A 838 24.45 -11.98 24.01
C TYR A 838 25.50 -12.35 22.96
N ARG A 839 25.55 -13.62 22.54
CA ARG A 839 26.46 -14.08 21.48
C ARG A 839 25.71 -14.07 20.14
N ALA A 840 26.10 -13.14 19.27
CA ALA A 840 25.59 -13.04 17.91
C ALA A 840 26.50 -13.79 16.93
N ASP A 841 25.90 -14.49 15.98
CA ASP A 841 26.55 -15.07 14.81
C ASP A 841 25.68 -14.76 13.61
N LEU A 842 26.13 -13.81 12.78
CA LEU A 842 25.35 -13.19 11.71
C LEU A 842 26.08 -13.42 10.39
N ASP A 843 25.39 -13.95 9.38
CA ASP A 843 25.90 -14.05 8.02
C ASP A 843 26.11 -12.65 7.41
N ALA A 844 26.86 -12.60 6.30
CA ALA A 844 27.11 -11.34 5.59
C ALA A 844 25.79 -10.68 5.17
N ALA A 845 25.65 -9.37 5.38
CA ALA A 845 24.45 -8.60 5.07
C ALA A 845 23.16 -9.22 5.64
N GLU A 846 23.19 -9.72 6.89
CA GLU A 846 22.02 -10.29 7.57
C GLU A 846 21.43 -9.29 8.59
N ALA A 847 20.10 -9.30 8.71
CA ALA A 847 19.38 -8.69 9.82
C ALA A 847 18.59 -9.75 10.59
N VAL A 848 18.55 -9.59 11.92
CA VAL A 848 17.83 -10.48 12.83
C VAL A 848 17.08 -9.64 13.86
N LEU A 849 15.81 -9.98 14.08
CA LEU A 849 14.97 -9.43 15.13
C LEU A 849 14.71 -10.50 16.19
N LEU A 850 15.12 -10.24 17.43
CA LEU A 850 14.94 -11.19 18.53
C LEU A 850 13.87 -10.71 19.51
N ALA A 851 12.82 -11.52 19.66
CA ALA A 851 11.79 -11.32 20.68
C ALA A 851 12.30 -11.70 22.08
N PRO A 852 11.83 -11.02 23.13
CA PRO A 852 12.08 -11.44 24.51
C PRO A 852 11.41 -12.79 24.77
N ARG A 853 12.19 -13.82 25.15
CA ARG A 853 11.67 -15.18 25.36
C ARG A 853 11.38 -15.48 26.82
N PHE A 854 12.27 -15.08 27.72
CA PHE A 854 12.07 -15.26 29.17
C PHE A 854 12.52 -14.04 29.96
N SER A 855 11.92 -13.87 31.13
CA SER A 855 12.37 -12.95 32.16
C SER A 855 12.89 -13.74 33.35
N LEU A 856 14.11 -13.44 33.78
CA LEU A 856 14.79 -14.06 34.91
C LEU A 856 14.75 -13.10 36.09
N ALA A 857 14.31 -13.58 37.25
CA ALA A 857 14.26 -12.81 38.48
C ALA A 857 14.95 -13.55 39.63
N PRO A 858 15.63 -12.83 40.54
CA PRO A 858 16.17 -13.39 41.76
C PRO A 858 15.02 -13.83 42.69
N LEU A 859 15.19 -14.94 43.42
CA LEU A 859 14.15 -15.45 44.35
C LEU A 859 14.12 -14.76 45.71
N THR A 860 15.24 -14.19 46.12
CA THR A 860 15.43 -13.41 47.35
C THR A 860 16.03 -12.07 46.94
N GLY A 861 15.68 -10.96 47.59
CA GLY A 861 15.93 -9.56 47.16
C GLY A 861 17.38 -9.08 46.95
N GLY A 862 18.17 -9.81 46.17
CA GLY A 862 19.50 -9.45 45.65
C GLY A 862 19.53 -9.55 44.13
N ARG A 863 20.68 -9.33 43.48
CA ARG A 863 20.81 -9.41 42.01
C ARG A 863 21.13 -10.83 41.54
N LEU A 864 20.77 -11.15 40.29
CA LEU A 864 21.30 -12.35 39.62
C LEU A 864 22.82 -12.24 39.49
N PRO A 865 23.59 -13.32 39.77
CA PRO A 865 25.04 -13.23 39.74
C PRO A 865 25.57 -13.09 38.31
N ALA A 866 26.52 -12.17 38.11
CA ALA A 866 27.27 -12.10 36.88
C ALA A 866 27.95 -13.44 36.56
N GLY A 867 27.93 -13.84 35.29
CA GLY A 867 28.43 -15.14 34.84
C GLY A 867 27.41 -16.30 34.93
N LEU A 868 26.16 -16.04 35.33
CA LEU A 868 25.06 -16.96 35.02
C LEU A 868 24.89 -17.03 33.49
N ARG A 869 25.09 -18.22 32.91
CA ARG A 869 24.91 -18.47 31.48
C ARG A 869 23.52 -19.02 31.21
N VAL A 870 22.93 -18.55 30.13
CA VAL A 870 21.57 -18.87 29.70
C VAL A 870 21.62 -19.19 28.22
N ARG A 871 21.20 -20.41 27.85
CA ARG A 871 20.93 -20.79 26.46
C ARG A 871 19.44 -20.98 26.31
N VAL A 872 18.77 -20.06 25.65
CA VAL A 872 17.37 -20.21 25.29
C VAL A 872 17.28 -21.06 24.03
N VAL A 873 16.65 -22.23 24.14
CA VAL A 873 16.48 -23.16 23.03
C VAL A 873 15.29 -22.73 22.18
N ASP A 874 14.15 -22.48 22.83
CA ASP A 874 12.88 -22.06 22.25
C ASP A 874 12.06 -21.28 23.30
N GLY A 875 10.84 -20.86 22.97
CA GLY A 875 9.94 -20.09 23.85
C GLY A 875 9.42 -20.83 25.09
N ALA A 876 9.70 -22.12 25.23
CA ALA A 876 9.30 -22.96 26.38
C ALA A 876 10.50 -23.60 27.11
N THR A 877 11.68 -23.63 26.50
CA THR A 877 12.84 -24.37 27.01
C THR A 877 14.11 -23.53 27.05
N LEU A 878 14.80 -23.55 28.19
CA LEU A 878 16.11 -22.91 28.35
C LEU A 878 17.05 -23.75 29.22
N ARG A 879 18.36 -23.53 29.05
CA ARG A 879 19.42 -24.22 29.77
C ARG A 879 20.26 -23.20 30.55
N LEU A 880 20.48 -23.49 31.83
CA LEU A 880 21.17 -22.62 32.77
C LEU A 880 22.48 -23.25 33.25
N SER A 881 23.57 -22.49 33.29
CA SER A 881 24.86 -22.95 33.83
C SER A 881 25.72 -21.80 34.35
N GLY A 882 26.91 -22.10 34.88
CA GLY A 882 27.86 -21.07 35.32
C GLY A 882 27.68 -20.71 36.79
N ALA A 883 27.39 -19.44 37.09
CA ALA A 883 27.23 -18.98 38.46
C ALA A 883 26.08 -19.72 39.19
N ALA A 884 26.34 -20.21 40.40
CA ALA A 884 25.33 -20.91 41.19
C ALA A 884 24.32 -19.91 41.78
N CYS A 885 23.03 -20.17 41.58
CA CYS A 885 21.94 -19.36 42.12
C CYS A 885 20.62 -20.13 42.06
N ARG A 886 19.59 -19.60 42.74
CA ARG A 886 18.21 -19.94 42.47
C ARG A 886 17.55 -18.80 41.71
N VAL A 887 16.89 -19.11 40.60
CA VAL A 887 16.30 -18.12 39.69
C VAL A 887 14.84 -18.48 39.42
N ARG A 888 13.97 -17.46 39.44
CA ARG A 888 12.62 -17.56 38.90
C ARG A 888 12.68 -17.23 37.42
N VAL A 889 12.13 -18.11 36.60
CA VAL A 889 11.99 -17.95 35.15
C VAL A 889 10.52 -17.71 34.86
N GLU A 890 10.22 -16.68 34.07
CA GLU A 890 8.87 -16.28 33.68
C GLU A 890 8.78 -16.11 32.17
N ALA A 891 7.73 -16.64 31.55
CA ALA A 891 7.39 -16.42 30.14
C ALA A 891 5.91 -16.78 29.92
N GLN A 892 5.24 -16.09 28.98
CA GLN A 892 3.87 -16.44 28.56
C GLN A 892 2.86 -16.55 29.74
N GLY A 893 3.00 -15.70 30.76
CA GLY A 893 2.18 -15.75 31.99
C GLY A 893 2.45 -16.96 32.90
N ARG A 894 3.44 -17.80 32.58
CA ARG A 894 3.86 -18.97 33.36
C ARG A 894 5.17 -18.67 34.10
N HIS A 895 5.44 -19.42 35.17
CA HIS A 895 6.71 -19.33 35.87
C HIS A 895 7.18 -20.67 36.44
N ALA A 896 8.49 -20.81 36.60
CA ALA A 896 9.12 -21.93 37.28
C ALA A 896 10.39 -21.48 38.02
N VAL A 897 10.84 -22.28 38.98
CA VAL A 897 12.07 -22.02 39.74
C VAL A 897 13.13 -23.04 39.36
N ALA A 898 14.32 -22.57 39.00
CA ALA A 898 15.49 -23.41 38.76
C ALA A 898 16.58 -23.17 39.81
N THR A 899 17.30 -24.24 40.16
CA THR A 899 18.51 -24.17 40.99
C THR A 899 19.70 -24.51 40.10
N VAL A 900 20.58 -23.53 39.89
CA VAL A 900 21.77 -23.65 39.04
C VAL A 900 22.97 -23.97 39.91
N SER A 901 23.74 -24.98 39.53
CA SER A 901 24.99 -25.35 40.19
C SER A 901 26.19 -25.02 39.32
N ARG A 902 27.38 -24.82 39.92
CA ARG A 902 28.61 -24.55 39.14
C ARG A 902 29.07 -25.72 38.28
N ALA A 903 28.65 -26.94 38.62
CA ALA A 903 29.19 -28.18 38.05
C ALA A 903 28.38 -28.76 36.89
N ARG A 904 27.10 -28.35 36.72
CA ARG A 904 26.19 -28.98 35.76
C ARG A 904 25.28 -27.94 35.10
N GLU A 905 24.95 -28.18 33.83
CA GLU A 905 23.87 -27.50 33.12
C GLU A 905 22.51 -27.99 33.66
N THR A 906 21.58 -27.05 33.86
CA THR A 906 20.21 -27.32 34.28
C THR A 906 19.27 -26.94 33.14
N THR A 907 18.62 -27.93 32.55
CA THR A 907 17.54 -27.71 31.58
C THR A 907 16.24 -27.44 32.31
N LEU A 908 15.58 -26.34 31.98
CA LEU A 908 14.26 -25.98 32.45
C LEU A 908 13.31 -25.94 31.26
N HIS A 909 12.24 -26.71 31.36
CA HIS A 909 11.08 -26.61 30.48
C HIS A 909 9.94 -25.96 31.27
N LEU A 910 9.29 -24.94 30.69
CA LEU A 910 8.21 -24.21 31.32
C LEU A 910 6.86 -24.83 30.91
N PRO A 911 6.15 -25.52 31.83
CA PRO A 911 4.96 -26.26 31.46
C PRO A 911 3.86 -25.35 30.90
N GLY A 912 3.31 -25.73 29.74
CA GLY A 912 2.22 -25.00 29.07
C GLY A 912 2.64 -23.73 28.34
N ALA A 913 3.94 -23.48 28.19
CA ALA A 913 4.46 -22.46 27.27
C ALA A 913 4.62 -23.03 25.86
N THR A 914 4.36 -22.21 24.84
CA THR A 914 4.55 -22.58 23.43
C THR A 914 6.02 -22.46 23.04
N ALA A 915 6.54 -23.48 22.36
CA ALA A 915 7.96 -23.62 22.02
C ALA A 915 8.34 -22.84 20.75
N PHE A 916 8.02 -21.54 20.68
CA PHE A 916 8.35 -20.72 19.52
C PHE A 916 9.88 -20.63 19.28
N PRO A 917 10.37 -20.63 18.02
CA PRO A 917 9.58 -20.84 16.80
C PRO A 917 9.17 -22.30 16.60
N LEU A 918 8.01 -22.52 15.96
CA LEU A 918 7.47 -23.85 15.67
C LEU A 918 8.09 -24.43 14.39
N ASP A 919 8.40 -25.73 14.44
CA ASP A 919 8.86 -26.54 13.30
C ASP A 919 7.66 -27.06 12.51
N ASP A 920 6.91 -26.16 11.86
CA ASP A 920 5.80 -26.48 10.95
C ASP A 920 5.74 -25.45 9.81
N HIS A 921 6.11 -25.88 8.61
CA HIS A 921 6.18 -25.05 7.42
C HIS A 921 4.81 -24.72 6.82
N ALA A 922 3.77 -25.50 7.15
CA ALA A 922 2.42 -25.27 6.62
C ALA A 922 1.66 -24.19 7.40
N LEU A 923 2.04 -23.95 8.65
CA LEU A 923 1.33 -23.06 9.56
C LEU A 923 1.28 -21.61 9.02
N GLY A 924 0.07 -21.07 8.89
CA GLY A 924 -0.21 -19.73 8.38
C GLY A 924 -0.02 -19.56 6.87
N ARG A 925 0.25 -20.63 6.12
CA ARG A 925 0.54 -20.53 4.69
C ARG A 925 -0.70 -20.38 3.83
N THR A 926 -0.49 -19.81 2.65
CA THR A 926 -1.51 -19.77 1.59
C THR A 926 -1.88 -21.17 1.16
N VAL A 927 -3.19 -21.41 0.99
CA VAL A 927 -3.73 -22.69 0.56
C VAL A 927 -4.67 -22.56 -0.63
N PHE A 928 -4.74 -23.61 -1.45
CA PHE A 928 -5.67 -23.73 -2.57
C PHE A 928 -6.67 -24.89 -2.35
N PRO A 929 -7.91 -24.81 -2.86
CA PRO A 929 -8.48 -23.68 -3.58
C PRO A 929 -8.67 -22.45 -2.68
N THR A 930 -8.53 -21.27 -3.28
CA THR A 930 -8.82 -19.97 -2.64
C THR A 930 -10.32 -19.67 -2.78
N SER A 931 -10.71 -18.52 -3.31
CA SER A 931 -12.09 -18.18 -3.66
C SER A 931 -12.26 -18.20 -5.19
N PRO A 932 -13.40 -18.68 -5.72
CA PRO A 932 -14.50 -19.32 -5.00
C PRO A 932 -14.19 -20.77 -4.60
N LEU A 933 -14.79 -21.24 -3.52
CA LEU A 933 -14.62 -22.62 -3.03
C LEU A 933 -15.53 -23.62 -3.76
N PRO A 934 -15.08 -24.88 -3.96
CA PRO A 934 -15.93 -25.96 -4.46
C PRO A 934 -17.15 -26.22 -3.59
N GLU A 935 -18.24 -26.70 -4.21
CA GLU A 935 -19.49 -26.98 -3.50
C GLU A 935 -19.27 -27.95 -2.31
N GLY A 936 -19.71 -27.53 -1.12
CA GLY A 936 -19.61 -28.33 0.11
C GLY A 936 -18.26 -28.25 0.82
N MET A 937 -17.24 -27.62 0.23
CA MET A 937 -15.96 -27.35 0.89
C MET A 937 -16.11 -26.17 1.87
N SER A 938 -15.38 -26.17 2.99
CA SER A 938 -15.17 -24.96 3.81
C SER A 938 -13.77 -24.39 3.57
N ASP A 939 -13.45 -23.23 4.13
CA ASP A 939 -12.12 -22.61 3.96
C ASP A 939 -10.97 -23.58 4.32
N PRO A 940 -10.10 -23.97 3.37
CA PRO A 940 -8.97 -24.84 3.63
C PRO A 940 -7.91 -24.24 4.56
N ALA A 941 -7.87 -22.91 4.73
CA ALA A 941 -6.90 -22.27 5.62
C ALA A 941 -7.07 -22.71 7.08
N THR A 942 -8.28 -23.13 7.45
CA THR A 942 -8.59 -23.68 8.78
C THR A 942 -7.90 -25.02 9.10
N ALA A 943 -7.23 -25.65 8.13
CA ALA A 943 -6.38 -26.81 8.41
C ALA A 943 -4.94 -26.42 8.78
N VAL A 944 -4.55 -25.16 8.58
CA VAL A 944 -3.18 -24.66 8.76
C VAL A 944 -3.13 -23.37 9.59
N ASP A 945 -4.21 -23.01 10.29
CA ASP A 945 -4.31 -21.79 11.11
C ASP A 945 -3.76 -21.97 12.53
N GLY A 946 -3.54 -23.21 12.97
CA GLY A 946 -3.06 -23.54 14.31
C GLY A 946 -4.13 -23.50 15.40
N ASP A 947 -5.41 -23.28 15.05
CA ASP A 947 -6.51 -23.26 16.01
C ASP A 947 -7.17 -24.65 16.11
N PRO A 948 -7.06 -25.37 17.24
CA PRO A 948 -7.71 -26.66 17.40
C PRO A 948 -9.25 -26.60 17.43
N GLY A 949 -9.84 -25.41 17.52
CA GLY A 949 -11.28 -25.16 17.47
C GLY A 949 -11.86 -25.03 16.05
N THR A 950 -11.02 -24.82 15.04
CA THR A 950 -11.43 -24.74 13.64
C THR A 950 -11.18 -26.08 12.94
N SER A 951 -11.77 -26.26 11.76
CA SER A 951 -11.49 -27.44 10.93
C SER A 951 -11.98 -27.28 9.50
N TRP A 952 -11.20 -27.82 8.57
CA TRP A 952 -11.53 -27.87 7.16
C TRP A 952 -12.48 -29.03 6.86
N ARG A 953 -13.60 -28.73 6.21
CA ARG A 953 -14.52 -29.70 5.60
C ARG A 953 -14.13 -29.86 4.12
N PRO A 954 -13.59 -31.00 3.69
CA PRO A 954 -13.05 -31.15 2.33
C PRO A 954 -14.08 -31.08 1.20
N GLY A 955 -15.33 -31.49 1.45
CA GLY A 955 -16.33 -31.66 0.40
C GLY A 955 -16.03 -32.85 -0.53
N PRO A 956 -16.84 -33.07 -1.59
CA PRO A 956 -16.63 -34.16 -2.54
C PRO A 956 -15.31 -34.01 -3.33
N GLY A 957 -14.44 -35.02 -3.24
CA GLY A 957 -13.13 -34.99 -3.92
C GLY A 957 -12.18 -33.92 -3.39
N GLY A 958 -12.36 -33.51 -2.12
CA GLY A 958 -11.62 -32.42 -1.51
C GLY A 958 -10.11 -32.54 -1.68
N ARG A 959 -9.51 -31.47 -2.22
CA ARG A 959 -8.08 -31.31 -2.41
C ARG A 959 -7.67 -29.98 -1.82
N LEU A 960 -6.68 -30.01 -0.95
CA LEU A 960 -6.05 -28.84 -0.35
C LEU A 960 -4.60 -28.83 -0.81
N VAL A 961 -4.09 -27.69 -1.29
CA VAL A 961 -2.67 -27.48 -1.57
C VAL A 961 -2.14 -26.42 -0.62
N VAL A 962 -0.99 -26.65 -0.01
CA VAL A 962 -0.26 -25.63 0.76
C VAL A 962 0.89 -25.10 -0.09
N ASP A 963 0.97 -23.78 -0.31
CA ASP A 963 2.18 -23.13 -0.82
C ASP A 963 3.08 -22.75 0.36
N LEU A 964 4.21 -23.46 0.51
CA LEU A 964 5.18 -23.22 1.57
C LEU A 964 5.96 -21.90 1.37
N GLY A 965 5.74 -21.20 0.26
CA GLY A 965 6.35 -19.92 -0.11
C GLY A 965 7.72 -20.06 -0.76
N GLU A 966 8.47 -21.10 -0.41
CA GLU A 966 9.76 -21.46 -1.00
C GLU A 966 9.95 -22.97 -1.03
N GLU A 967 10.95 -23.44 -1.76
CA GLU A 967 11.32 -24.84 -1.78
C GLU A 967 12.04 -25.23 -0.47
N VAL A 968 11.44 -26.12 0.31
CA VAL A 968 11.96 -26.55 1.62
C VAL A 968 12.15 -28.07 1.68
N ALA A 969 13.13 -28.50 2.48
CA ALA A 969 13.37 -29.91 2.75
C ALA A 969 12.32 -30.43 3.73
N LEU A 970 11.68 -31.55 3.39
CA LEU A 970 10.56 -32.14 4.11
C LEU A 970 10.90 -33.53 4.64
N ARG A 971 10.56 -33.76 5.90
CA ARG A 971 10.70 -35.01 6.64
C ARG A 971 9.36 -35.71 6.84
N THR A 972 8.31 -34.96 7.20
CA THR A 972 7.02 -35.55 7.59
C THR A 972 5.83 -34.69 7.21
N VAL A 973 4.73 -35.34 6.83
CA VAL A 973 3.39 -34.72 6.72
C VAL A 973 2.47 -35.40 7.72
N GLU A 974 1.83 -34.61 8.57
CA GLU A 974 0.92 -35.08 9.62
C GLU A 974 -0.47 -34.50 9.41
N ALA A 975 -1.49 -35.34 9.56
CA ALA A 975 -2.89 -34.96 9.43
C ALA A 975 -3.66 -35.38 10.69
N GLN A 976 -4.37 -34.43 11.29
CA GLN A 976 -5.24 -34.66 12.44
C GLN A 976 -6.71 -34.46 12.03
N TRP A 977 -7.50 -35.52 12.12
CA TRP A 977 -8.93 -35.50 11.84
C TRP A 977 -9.77 -35.38 13.11
N THR A 978 -11.01 -34.93 12.96
CA THR A 978 -12.01 -34.93 14.06
C THR A 978 -12.42 -36.33 14.53
N VAL A 979 -12.24 -37.36 13.68
CA VAL A 979 -12.69 -38.74 13.94
C VAL A 979 -11.68 -39.78 13.42
N GLY A 980 -11.64 -40.96 14.06
CA GLY A 980 -10.73 -42.05 13.67
C GLY A 980 -11.09 -42.75 12.35
N GLY A 981 -12.35 -42.67 11.91
CA GLY A 981 -12.85 -43.26 10.66
C GLY A 981 -12.78 -42.34 9.44
N ALA A 982 -11.89 -41.35 9.45
CA ALA A 982 -11.74 -40.40 8.35
C ALA A 982 -11.32 -41.09 7.02
N PRO A 983 -11.65 -40.50 5.86
CA PRO A 983 -11.25 -41.04 4.55
C PRO A 983 -9.73 -41.12 4.42
N ALA A 984 -9.23 -41.99 3.54
CA ALA A 984 -7.81 -42.01 3.20
C ALA A 984 -7.44 -40.71 2.44
N ALA A 985 -6.17 -40.34 2.46
CA ALA A 985 -5.68 -39.21 1.68
C ALA A 985 -4.36 -39.56 0.96
N GLU A 986 -4.16 -38.95 -0.19
CA GLU A 986 -2.91 -38.94 -0.95
C GLU A 986 -2.15 -37.64 -0.66
N VAL A 987 -0.84 -37.75 -0.45
CA VAL A 987 0.07 -36.61 -0.33
C VAL A 987 0.89 -36.53 -1.61
N GLU A 988 0.84 -35.39 -2.29
CA GLU A 988 1.60 -35.11 -3.50
C GLU A 988 2.50 -33.90 -3.29
N LEU A 989 3.67 -33.89 -3.92
CA LEU A 989 4.67 -32.84 -3.81
C LEU A 989 4.92 -32.19 -5.17
N SER A 990 5.18 -30.89 -5.17
CA SER A 990 5.54 -30.12 -6.36
C SER A 990 6.48 -28.97 -6.02
N THR A 991 7.32 -28.57 -6.98
CA THR A 991 8.19 -27.39 -6.91
C THR A 991 7.59 -26.18 -7.62
N ASP A 992 6.71 -26.38 -8.60
CA ASP A 992 6.11 -25.34 -9.44
C ASP A 992 4.60 -25.15 -9.23
N GLY A 993 3.95 -26.08 -8.54
CA GLY A 993 2.52 -26.06 -8.27
C GLY A 993 1.67 -26.47 -9.48
N LEU A 994 2.28 -26.94 -10.56
CA LEU A 994 1.63 -27.41 -11.79
C LEU A 994 1.74 -28.93 -11.89
N ASP A 995 2.96 -29.46 -11.72
CA ASP A 995 3.26 -30.88 -11.83
C ASP A 995 3.43 -31.50 -10.45
N TYR A 996 2.53 -32.41 -10.08
CA TYR A 996 2.52 -33.08 -8.77
C TYR A 996 2.98 -34.54 -8.88
N ARG A 997 3.81 -34.97 -7.92
CA ARG A 997 4.26 -36.36 -7.79
C ARG A 997 3.71 -36.94 -6.49
N LEU A 998 3.12 -38.13 -6.56
CA LEU A 998 2.65 -38.86 -5.37
C LEU A 998 3.84 -39.20 -4.45
N ALA A 999 3.80 -38.72 -3.21
CA ALA A 999 4.78 -39.03 -2.19
C ALA A 999 4.35 -40.17 -1.27
N GLY A 1000 3.04 -40.34 -1.05
CA GLY A 1000 2.52 -41.44 -0.25
C GLY A 1000 1.03 -41.32 0.07
N ARG A 1001 0.55 -42.22 0.92
CA ARG A 1001 -0.85 -42.29 1.36
C ARG A 1001 -0.95 -42.28 2.88
N LEU A 1002 -1.96 -41.59 3.38
CA LEU A 1002 -2.35 -41.50 4.79
C LEU A 1002 -3.66 -42.28 5.00
N ASP A 1003 -3.54 -43.54 5.38
CA ASP A 1003 -4.64 -44.43 5.71
C ASP A 1003 -4.62 -44.84 7.19
N GLY A 1004 -5.73 -45.41 7.68
CA GLY A 1004 -5.82 -45.93 9.05
C GLY A 1004 -7.09 -45.56 9.80
N LYS A 1005 -7.24 -46.11 11.01
CA LYS A 1005 -8.41 -45.94 11.89
C LYS A 1005 -8.21 -44.92 13.01
N ARG A 1006 -7.04 -44.27 13.07
CA ARG A 1006 -6.74 -43.23 14.06
C ARG A 1006 -7.00 -41.84 13.47
N PRO A 1007 -7.42 -40.87 14.31
CA PRO A 1007 -7.60 -39.49 13.87
C PRO A 1007 -6.27 -38.84 13.46
N ASP A 1008 -5.19 -39.14 14.19
CA ASP A 1008 -3.84 -38.68 13.87
C ASP A 1008 -3.14 -39.66 12.91
N ARG A 1009 -2.62 -39.14 11.81
CA ARG A 1009 -1.90 -39.91 10.77
C ARG A 1009 -0.65 -39.16 10.36
N ALA A 1010 0.42 -39.90 10.05
CA ALA A 1010 1.70 -39.32 9.65
C ALA A 1010 2.31 -40.10 8.48
N LEU A 1011 2.94 -39.38 7.56
CA LEU A 1011 3.68 -39.91 6.43
C LEU A 1011 5.13 -39.42 6.55
N SER A 1012 6.08 -40.36 6.55
CA SER A 1012 7.51 -40.04 6.46
C SER A 1012 7.90 -39.86 5.00
N LEU A 1013 8.55 -38.74 4.69
CA LEU A 1013 8.96 -38.36 3.34
C LEU A 1013 10.44 -38.66 3.04
N GLY A 1014 11.22 -39.07 4.04
CA GLY A 1014 12.67 -39.27 3.89
C GLY A 1014 13.39 -37.93 3.63
N SER A 1015 14.01 -37.80 2.46
CA SER A 1015 14.73 -36.58 2.00
C SER A 1015 14.05 -35.98 0.77
N ALA A 1016 12.80 -35.57 0.91
CA ALA A 1016 12.06 -34.90 -0.15
C ALA A 1016 12.23 -33.38 -0.05
N THR A 1017 12.06 -32.69 -1.17
CA THR A 1017 12.02 -31.22 -1.21
C THR A 1017 10.79 -30.79 -2.01
N ALA A 1018 10.06 -29.79 -1.54
CA ALA A 1018 8.90 -29.26 -2.23
C ALA A 1018 8.64 -27.81 -1.84
N ARG A 1019 7.96 -27.07 -2.72
CA ARG A 1019 7.31 -25.80 -2.39
C ARG A 1019 5.81 -26.00 -2.16
N TYR A 1020 5.18 -26.88 -2.91
CA TYR A 1020 3.75 -27.15 -2.80
C TYR A 1020 3.50 -28.56 -2.28
N VAL A 1021 2.62 -28.68 -1.28
CA VAL A 1021 2.17 -29.96 -0.72
C VAL A 1021 0.67 -30.09 -0.91
N ALA A 1022 0.25 -31.03 -1.76
CA ALA A 1022 -1.16 -31.33 -1.97
C ALA A 1022 -1.62 -32.49 -1.07
N PHE A 1023 -2.74 -32.28 -0.39
CA PHE A 1023 -3.46 -33.25 0.40
C PHE A 1023 -4.81 -33.52 -0.27
N LYS A 1024 -4.95 -34.71 -0.84
CA LYS A 1024 -6.12 -35.11 -1.64
C LYS A 1024 -6.88 -36.23 -0.97
N VAL A 1025 -8.15 -36.00 -0.63
CA VAL A 1025 -8.99 -37.00 0.02
C VAL A 1025 -9.44 -38.06 -0.99
N THR A 1026 -9.15 -39.34 -0.70
CA THR A 1026 -9.49 -40.50 -1.52
C THR A 1026 -10.45 -41.42 -0.77
N GLY A 1027 -11.73 -41.46 -1.17
CA GLY A 1027 -12.74 -42.37 -0.60
C GLY A 1027 -14.17 -41.84 -0.72
N GLU A 1028 -15.18 -42.72 -0.64
CA GLU A 1028 -16.59 -42.32 -0.63
C GLU A 1028 -16.97 -41.70 0.73
N ARG A 1029 -17.49 -40.46 0.66
CA ARG A 1029 -18.09 -39.61 1.72
C ARG A 1029 -18.15 -40.20 3.13
N ALA A 1030 -17.21 -39.82 4.00
CA ALA A 1030 -17.55 -39.59 5.40
C ALA A 1030 -18.02 -38.14 5.50
N THR A 1031 -19.33 -37.91 5.43
CA THR A 1031 -19.93 -36.55 5.38
C THR A 1031 -19.56 -35.64 6.55
N ASP A 1032 -19.03 -36.22 7.63
CA ASP A 1032 -18.76 -35.52 8.89
C ASP A 1032 -17.27 -35.44 9.27
N ALA A 1033 -16.35 -36.06 8.49
CA ALA A 1033 -14.92 -36.01 8.80
C ALA A 1033 -14.33 -34.65 8.38
N ARG A 1034 -13.70 -33.96 9.34
CA ARG A 1034 -13.05 -32.66 9.12
C ARG A 1034 -11.58 -32.72 9.52
N LEU A 1035 -10.74 -32.04 8.77
CA LEU A 1035 -9.30 -31.95 9.04
C LEU A 1035 -9.07 -30.76 9.97
N VAL A 1036 -8.62 -31.04 11.19
CA VAL A 1036 -8.30 -30.02 12.21
C VAL A 1036 -6.91 -29.44 11.96
N ARG A 1037 -5.96 -30.28 11.54
CA ARG A 1037 -4.59 -29.83 11.30
C ARG A 1037 -3.91 -30.61 10.18
N LEU A 1038 -3.21 -29.89 9.32
CA LEU A 1038 -2.22 -30.40 8.39
C LEU A 1038 -0.87 -29.75 8.71
N SER A 1039 0.09 -30.55 9.16
CA SER A 1039 1.44 -30.09 9.52
C SER A 1039 2.48 -30.63 8.54
N VAL A 1040 3.46 -29.80 8.18
CA VAL A 1040 4.55 -30.15 7.25
C VAL A 1040 5.89 -29.79 7.90
N ARG A 1041 6.78 -30.76 8.10
CA ARG A 1041 8.08 -30.57 8.80
C ARG A 1041 9.25 -31.18 8.06
#